data_AF-A0A817LE66-F1
#
_entry.id   AF-A0A817LE66-F1
#
_cell.length_a   1.000
_cell.length_b   1.000
_cell.length_c   1.000
_cell.angle_alpha   90.00
_cell.angle_beta   90.00
_cell.angle_gamma   90.00
#
_symmetry.space_group_name_H-M   'P 1'
#
loop_
_entity.id
_entity.type
_entity.pdbx_description
1 polymer ?
#
loop_
_entity_poly.entity_id
_entity_poly.type
_entity_poly.pdbx_seq_one_letter_code
_entity_poly.pdbx_strand_id
1 'polypeptide(L)'
;MNVLDLKIVQHQYQPKRKQKKKLVNSFVYCLGFIVNMFLSEDEIKFEPSYTDFETVFLSMYDLIIARCTNLPRIEAKLFSDRSTNHGDSQYLIPVILPSILESHKARIREMLRTEFEGPREHAATFEQYAVLITKQADTDVEQFLNQERSFNDYVQEVRKYKGKIEDITYNLEKVVRRGMFEIHCNDLIRSLAKRAEACMNRLLERMVKDHRDSGEELIGQFERIAEQAVRTPMSTAELMEIKAFLAKSKTQTIPDLEKQLVLIFVRYVVLFYDNVIEQFNVEEDSFKWDATNYPLRQQTLNQLQPYLKLYETGVEFTNKLIEWTEGPRDKVQPDQVEQDVGNYERQLFKLERQFNNNPQPRKMANRLRVQVGEFKEKLPLIQTLFNPGLRDRHWEQISLIIGQPFKPDDDTNLNKIIEMDIIQHIPKLEQISEAASKEFSLEKAMEKMKKDWLNIEFSIIPYRETGTYVLSAVDDIQLLLDDHIVKTQTMKGSPYIGPFQKDILDWERVMTTLQDILDVWLTVQKNWLYLEPIFSSPDIMAQMPEEGRRFASVDKTWRELMKTCLQDKHALAIVKIDKMLEKLKKSDDSLELILKNESLLTRMINASLKYGYEYLGNSSRLVITPLTDRCYRTLFSALHLHLGGAPEGPAGTGKTETTKDLAKAVAKQCIVFNCSDAMDYKALGKFFKGLASCGAWSCFDEFNRIDLEVLSVVAQQILIIQRGITSGAVMIHFEGTDIRLDPTCATFITMNPGYAGRSELPDNLKALFRPVAMMVPDYSMIAEIKLYSSGFVNARPLAVKIVATYRLCSEQLSSQHHYDYGMRAVISVLIAAKNLKLKYPEQNEDILVLRSIIDVNLPKFLAGDLPLFAGITSDLFPGVKLPKPDYDQLNIAVEQACKDSNLQCTPFFLEKIQQIYEMMIVRHGFMIVGGPMGGKTSAYRTLGAALALLHEKGQMNENKAEYTVINPKSVTIGQLYGQFDPVSHEWSDGVLAVNYRKFAVSTTPDRKWLIFDGKN
;
A
#
# COMPACT_ATOMS: atom_id res chain seq x y z
N MET A 1 41.78 -6.26 23.75
CA MET A 1 40.52 -5.48 23.74
C MET A 1 39.44 -6.38 23.19
N ASN A 2 38.42 -6.64 24.01
CA ASN A 2 37.35 -7.61 23.75
C ASN A 2 36.46 -7.18 22.57
N VAL A 3 36.03 -8.17 21.80
CA VAL A 3 35.15 -8.09 20.62
C VAL A 3 33.68 -7.96 21.05
N LEU A 4 33.36 -7.03 21.96
CA LEU A 4 32.05 -7.00 22.62
C LEU A 4 31.37 -5.61 22.75
N ASP A 5 31.80 -4.60 22.00
CA ASP A 5 31.15 -3.27 22.00
C ASP A 5 30.56 -2.90 20.63
N LEU A 6 29.62 -3.71 20.10
CA LEU A 6 28.82 -3.35 18.91
C LEU A 6 27.36 -3.82 19.01
N LYS A 7 26.75 -3.71 20.19
CA LYS A 7 25.30 -3.63 20.34
C LYS A 7 24.97 -2.53 21.33
N ILE A 8 23.91 -1.78 21.01
CA ILE A 8 23.34 -0.62 21.73
C ILE A 8 23.79 0.73 21.14
N VAL A 9 23.04 1.23 20.13
CA VAL A 9 22.24 2.47 20.21
C VAL A 9 21.06 2.34 19.23
N GLN A 10 19.96 1.73 19.67
CA GLN A 10 18.63 2.06 19.14
C GLN A 10 18.07 3.16 20.04
N HIS A 11 18.34 4.42 19.70
CA HIS A 11 17.60 5.55 20.27
C HIS A 11 16.84 6.28 19.17
N GLN A 12 15.53 6.07 19.22
CA GLN A 12 14.47 7.07 19.04
C GLN A 12 14.84 8.32 18.20
N TYR A 13 14.47 8.30 16.92
CA TYR A 13 14.10 9.51 16.20
C TYR A 13 12.65 9.39 15.74
N GLN A 14 11.74 9.96 16.55
CA GLN A 14 10.40 10.31 16.12
C GLN A 14 10.50 11.53 15.20
N PRO A 15 9.98 11.50 13.96
CA PRO A 15 9.72 12.74 13.26
C PRO A 15 8.52 13.43 13.92
N LYS A 16 8.78 14.49 14.67
CA LYS A 16 7.74 15.44 15.11
C LYS A 16 7.11 16.06 13.87
N ARG A 17 5.99 15.48 13.40
CA ARG A 17 5.09 16.11 12.42
C ARG A 17 4.54 17.40 13.04
N LYS A 18 5.16 18.53 12.74
CA LYS A 18 4.53 19.85 12.92
C LYS A 18 3.36 19.94 11.94
N GLN A 19 2.14 19.75 12.44
CA GLN A 19 0.93 20.18 11.76
C GLN A 19 1.02 21.70 11.53
N LYS A 20 1.22 22.14 10.29
CA LYS A 20 0.88 23.51 9.89
C LYS A 20 -0.49 23.48 9.22
N LYS A 21 -1.50 23.96 9.97
CA LYS A 21 -2.74 24.49 9.39
C LYS A 21 -2.34 25.59 8.39
N LYS A 22 -2.64 25.42 7.11
CA LYS A 22 -2.69 26.54 6.17
C LYS A 22 -4.15 26.90 5.93
N LEU A 23 -4.48 28.12 6.34
CA LEU A 23 -5.71 28.81 6.02
C LEU A 23 -5.91 28.84 4.51
N VAL A 24 -7.15 28.61 4.11
CA VAL A 24 -7.75 29.00 2.84
C VAL A 24 -7.48 30.50 2.63
N ASN A 25 -6.80 30.84 1.54
CA ASN A 25 -7.01 32.12 0.86
C ASN A 25 -6.81 31.91 -0.63
N SER A 26 -7.93 31.99 -1.33
CA SER A 26 -8.07 32.03 -2.78
C SER A 26 -7.46 33.33 -3.32
N PHE A 27 -6.26 33.26 -3.88
CA PHE A 27 -5.81 34.22 -4.89
C PHE A 27 -5.10 33.46 -6.01
N VAL A 28 -5.50 33.80 -7.23
CA VAL A 28 -5.07 33.33 -8.55
C VAL A 28 -3.58 32.96 -8.60
N TYR A 29 -3.29 31.76 -9.11
CA TYR A 29 -1.93 31.28 -9.37
C TYR A 29 -1.21 32.17 -10.41
N CYS A 30 -0.44 33.15 -9.96
CA CYS A 30 0.64 33.72 -10.76
C CYS A 30 1.90 32.85 -10.59
N LEU A 31 2.45 32.37 -11.70
CA LEU A 31 3.81 31.86 -11.82
C LEU A 31 4.77 32.94 -11.28
N GLY A 32 5.56 32.63 -10.25
CA GLY A 32 6.57 33.58 -9.73
C GLY A 32 7.76 33.72 -10.69
N PHE A 33 8.53 34.80 -10.57
CA PHE A 33 9.78 34.96 -11.33
C PHE A 33 10.87 34.06 -10.74
N ILE A 34 11.52 33.25 -11.57
CA ILE A 34 12.54 32.30 -11.12
C ILE A 34 13.88 33.03 -10.96
N VAL A 35 14.55 32.81 -9.84
CA VAL A 35 15.89 33.33 -9.55
C VAL A 35 16.78 32.18 -9.06
N ASN A 36 17.87 31.93 -9.76
CA ASN A 36 18.86 30.94 -9.38
C ASN A 36 19.88 31.55 -8.43
N MET A 37 20.16 30.84 -7.35
CA MET A 37 21.16 31.23 -6.37
C MET A 37 22.39 30.35 -6.55
N PHE A 38 23.55 30.98 -6.74
CA PHE A 38 24.81 30.29 -7.02
C PHE A 38 25.98 30.94 -6.27
N LEU A 39 27.07 30.20 -6.13
CA LEU A 39 28.28 30.65 -5.45
C LEU A 39 29.27 31.22 -6.47
N SER A 40 29.67 32.48 -6.32
CA SER A 40 30.66 33.14 -7.17
C SER A 40 31.83 33.57 -6.30
N GLU A 41 32.98 32.92 -6.51
CA GLU A 41 34.19 33.07 -5.66
C GLU A 41 33.90 32.81 -4.19
N ASP A 42 33.65 33.85 -3.39
CA ASP A 42 33.43 33.74 -1.94
C ASP A 42 32.09 34.35 -1.49
N GLU A 43 31.20 34.69 -2.42
CA GLU A 43 29.88 35.28 -2.13
C GLU A 43 28.72 34.59 -2.89
N ILE A 44 27.53 34.63 -2.30
CA ILE A 44 26.29 34.13 -2.92
C ILE A 44 25.73 35.21 -3.85
N LYS A 45 25.51 34.86 -5.11
CA LYS A 45 24.92 35.74 -6.14
C LYS A 45 23.64 35.15 -6.72
N PHE A 46 22.87 36.02 -7.38
CA PHE A 46 21.57 35.70 -7.98
C PHE A 46 21.61 35.90 -9.49
N GLU A 47 21.03 34.95 -10.23
CA GLU A 47 20.85 35.01 -11.69
C GLU A 47 19.38 34.71 -12.04
N PRO A 48 18.63 35.64 -12.67
CA PRO A 48 19.02 37.01 -13.01
C PRO A 48 19.25 37.89 -11.78
N SER A 49 20.11 38.90 -11.90
CA SER A 49 20.38 39.84 -10.81
C SER A 49 19.22 40.85 -10.63
N TYR A 50 19.19 41.53 -9.48
CA TYR A 50 18.24 42.63 -9.24
C TYR A 50 18.24 43.67 -10.37
N THR A 51 19.44 44.04 -10.86
CA THR A 51 19.62 45.01 -11.94
C THR A 51 19.09 44.52 -13.29
N ASP A 52 19.12 43.21 -13.53
CA ASP A 52 18.59 42.62 -14.78
C ASP A 52 17.06 42.72 -14.79
N PHE A 53 16.41 42.37 -13.68
CA PHE A 53 14.97 42.55 -13.53
C PHE A 53 14.58 44.02 -13.69
N GLU A 54 15.27 44.92 -13.00
CA GLU A 54 15.01 46.36 -13.12
C GLU A 54 15.11 46.83 -14.58
N THR A 55 16.17 46.44 -15.29
CA THR A 55 16.37 46.84 -16.70
C THR A 55 15.28 46.27 -17.62
N VAL A 56 14.92 45.00 -17.47
CA VAL A 56 13.88 44.36 -18.30
C VAL A 56 12.51 44.98 -18.04
N PHE A 57 12.11 45.18 -16.77
CA PHE A 57 10.82 45.77 -16.47
C PHE A 57 10.72 47.24 -16.93
N LEU A 58 11.80 48.00 -16.81
CA LEU A 58 11.81 49.39 -17.27
C LEU A 58 11.82 49.49 -18.80
N SER A 59 12.55 48.63 -19.50
CA SER A 59 12.61 48.60 -20.97
C SER A 59 11.30 48.15 -21.63
N MET A 60 10.44 47.42 -20.91
CA MET A 60 9.10 47.09 -21.42
C MET A 60 8.25 48.34 -21.71
N TYR A 61 8.35 49.39 -20.89
CA TYR A 61 7.64 50.64 -21.20
C TYR A 61 8.15 51.27 -22.49
N ASP A 62 9.47 51.28 -22.69
CA ASP A 62 10.09 51.85 -23.88
C ASP A 62 9.71 51.03 -25.14
N LEU A 63 9.64 49.70 -25.01
CA LEU A 63 9.17 48.80 -26.06
C LEU A 63 7.69 49.01 -26.39
N ILE A 64 6.83 49.16 -25.38
CA ILE A 64 5.40 49.42 -25.58
C ILE A 64 5.21 50.75 -26.32
N ILE A 65 5.95 51.79 -25.92
CA ILE A 65 5.92 53.10 -26.59
C ILE A 65 6.37 52.95 -28.05
N ALA A 66 7.50 52.28 -28.30
CA ALA A 66 8.04 52.06 -29.64
C ALA A 66 7.10 51.22 -30.55
N ARG A 67 6.33 50.29 -29.98
CA ARG A 67 5.33 49.52 -30.73
C ARG A 67 4.06 50.33 -30.99
N CYS A 68 3.64 51.14 -30.03
CA CYS A 68 2.49 52.03 -30.20
C CYS A 68 2.75 53.10 -31.27
N THR A 69 3.97 53.63 -31.36
CA THR A 69 4.36 54.60 -32.39
C THR A 69 4.39 54.04 -33.81
N ASN A 70 4.42 52.72 -33.97
CA ASN A 70 4.45 52.03 -35.26
C ASN A 70 3.09 51.44 -35.66
N LEU A 71 2.04 51.70 -34.88
CA LEU A 71 0.68 51.27 -35.22
C LEU A 71 0.09 52.25 -36.24
N PRO A 72 -0.26 51.78 -37.46
CA PRO A 72 -0.86 52.65 -38.47
C PRO A 72 -2.25 53.09 -38.01
N ARG A 73 -2.57 54.37 -38.23
CA ARG A 73 -3.89 54.91 -37.91
C ARG A 73 -4.95 54.25 -38.80
N ILE A 74 -6.18 54.16 -38.29
CA ILE A 74 -7.29 53.55 -39.01
C ILE A 74 -7.57 54.31 -40.32
N GLU A 75 -7.47 55.63 -40.28
CA GLU A 75 -7.64 56.54 -41.41
C GLU A 75 -6.57 56.29 -42.49
N ALA A 76 -5.33 55.98 -42.10
CA ALA A 76 -4.24 55.64 -43.01
C ALA A 76 -4.42 54.26 -43.68
N LYS A 77 -5.15 53.34 -43.04
CA LYS A 77 -5.48 52.03 -43.62
C LYS A 77 -6.74 52.05 -44.49
N LEU A 78 -7.71 52.90 -44.19
CA LEU A 78 -9.01 52.95 -44.89
C LEU A 78 -8.98 53.82 -46.15
N PHE A 79 -8.11 54.84 -46.21
CA PHE A 79 -8.07 55.79 -47.31
C PHE A 79 -6.67 55.86 -47.93
N SER A 80 -6.27 54.83 -48.69
CA SER A 80 -4.94 54.73 -49.32
C SER A 80 -4.65 55.80 -50.38
N ASP A 81 -5.69 56.37 -50.99
CA ASP A 81 -5.57 57.24 -52.17
C ASP A 81 -5.70 58.75 -51.88
N ARG A 82 -5.91 59.13 -50.61
CA ARG A 82 -5.82 60.54 -50.21
C ARG A 82 -4.40 60.80 -49.74
N SER A 83 -3.59 61.42 -50.60
CA SER A 83 -2.40 62.12 -50.17
C SER A 83 -2.78 63.10 -49.06
N THR A 84 -2.37 62.79 -47.83
CA THR A 84 -2.48 63.69 -46.69
C THR A 84 -1.59 64.90 -46.97
N ASN A 85 -2.16 65.91 -47.61
CA ASN A 85 -1.62 67.25 -47.59
C ASN A 85 -1.58 67.72 -46.14
N HIS A 86 -0.38 68.08 -45.70
CA HIS A 86 -0.02 68.79 -44.47
C HIS A 86 0.06 67.95 -43.18
N GLY A 87 1.25 67.39 -42.93
CA GLY A 87 1.82 67.24 -41.59
C GLY A 87 1.36 66.06 -40.72
N ASP A 88 0.29 65.34 -41.09
CA ASP A 88 -0.22 64.26 -40.25
C ASP A 88 0.51 62.92 -40.46
N SER A 89 1.06 62.38 -39.37
CA SER A 89 1.79 61.10 -39.34
C SER A 89 0.89 59.92 -39.69
N GLN A 90 1.37 59.03 -40.57
CA GLN A 90 0.71 57.77 -40.95
C GLN A 90 0.52 56.80 -39.77
N TYR A 91 1.32 56.96 -38.72
CA TYR A 91 1.29 56.12 -37.53
C TYR A 91 0.77 56.91 -36.31
N LEU A 92 0.23 56.17 -35.34
CA LEU A 92 -0.18 56.74 -34.05
C LEU A 92 1.00 57.45 -33.39
N ILE A 93 0.76 58.66 -32.91
CA ILE A 93 1.73 59.40 -32.09
C ILE A 93 1.15 59.43 -30.68
N PRO A 94 1.56 58.53 -29.78
CA PRO A 94 1.13 58.57 -28.40
C PRO A 94 1.71 59.82 -27.71
N VAL A 95 0.84 60.68 -27.19
CA VAL A 95 1.25 61.84 -26.38
C VAL A 95 1.38 61.39 -24.93
N ILE A 96 2.58 60.94 -24.55
CA ILE A 96 2.89 60.53 -23.17
C ILE A 96 3.81 61.58 -22.57
N LEU A 97 3.35 62.23 -21.49
CA LEU A 97 4.16 63.19 -20.74
C LEU A 97 5.34 62.45 -20.06
N PRO A 98 6.58 62.92 -20.21
CA PRO A 98 7.75 62.28 -19.59
C PRO A 98 7.63 62.11 -18.07
N SER A 99 6.94 63.03 -17.40
CA SER A 99 6.71 62.99 -15.95
C SER A 99 5.84 61.81 -15.49
N ILE A 100 4.86 61.39 -16.30
CA ILE A 100 3.99 60.24 -15.99
C ILE A 100 4.79 58.95 -16.15
N LEU A 101 5.57 58.85 -17.24
CA LEU A 101 6.41 57.69 -17.49
C LEU A 101 7.44 57.49 -16.38
N GLU A 102 8.13 58.56 -15.97
CA GLU A 102 9.10 58.49 -14.87
C GLU A 102 8.45 58.15 -13.53
N SER A 103 7.23 58.63 -13.25
CA SER A 103 6.49 58.25 -12.05
C SER A 103 6.16 56.75 -12.00
N HIS A 104 5.74 56.17 -13.13
CA HIS A 104 5.46 54.73 -13.21
C HIS A 104 6.74 53.88 -13.15
N LYS A 105 7.81 54.31 -13.82
CA LYS A 105 9.14 53.68 -13.71
C LYS A 105 9.63 53.69 -12.27
N ALA A 106 9.51 54.81 -11.55
CA ALA A 106 9.86 54.92 -10.14
C ALA A 106 9.05 53.97 -9.23
N ARG A 107 7.75 53.81 -9.49
CA ARG A 107 6.89 52.88 -8.73
C ARG A 107 7.30 51.42 -8.92
N ILE A 108 7.72 51.02 -10.12
CA ILE A 108 8.24 49.65 -10.35
C ILE A 108 9.56 49.44 -9.61
N ARG A 109 10.48 50.42 -9.63
CA ARG A 109 11.74 50.31 -8.88
C ARG A 109 11.50 50.06 -7.40
N GLU A 110 10.59 50.80 -6.78
CA GLU A 110 10.30 50.64 -5.35
C GLU A 110 9.63 49.29 -5.03
N MET A 111 8.75 48.81 -5.91
CA MET A 111 8.15 47.48 -5.77
C MET A 111 9.21 46.37 -5.87
N LEU A 112 10.06 46.41 -6.90
CA LEU A 112 11.13 45.42 -7.09
C LEU A 112 12.11 45.44 -5.91
N ARG A 113 12.46 46.63 -5.40
CA ARG A 113 13.33 46.77 -4.23
C ARG A 113 12.76 46.09 -2.99
N THR A 114 11.46 46.25 -2.76
CA THR A 114 10.78 45.66 -1.59
C THR A 114 10.67 44.14 -1.72
N GLU A 115 10.31 43.63 -2.90
CA GLU A 115 10.08 42.20 -3.12
C GLU A 115 11.38 41.40 -3.25
N PHE A 116 12.46 41.99 -3.78
CA PHE A 116 13.76 41.34 -3.91
C PHE A 116 14.51 41.17 -2.57
N GLU A 117 14.01 41.79 -1.49
CA GLU A 117 14.53 41.56 -0.15
C GLU A 117 14.27 40.11 0.33
N GLY A 118 13.18 39.48 -0.14
CA GLY A 118 12.86 38.08 0.18
C GLY A 118 13.94 37.07 -0.25
N PRO A 119 14.42 37.12 -1.51
CA PRO A 119 15.62 36.39 -1.93
C PRO A 119 16.87 36.64 -1.07
N ARG A 120 17.13 37.89 -0.66
CA ARG A 120 18.30 38.24 0.18
C ARG A 120 18.19 37.67 1.59
N GLU A 121 17.02 37.75 2.23
CA GLU A 121 16.77 37.15 3.53
C GLU A 121 16.97 35.63 3.49
N HIS A 122 16.58 34.97 2.40
CA HIS A 122 16.79 33.54 2.26
C HIS A 122 18.28 33.20 2.09
N ALA A 123 19.05 33.97 1.31
CA ALA A 123 20.49 33.80 1.22
C ALA A 123 21.19 33.91 2.58
N ALA A 124 20.71 34.78 3.48
CA ALA A 124 21.25 34.91 4.85
C ALA A 124 21.14 33.62 5.67
N THR A 125 20.17 32.72 5.38
CA THR A 125 20.06 31.44 6.09
C THR A 125 21.24 30.49 5.85
N PHE A 126 22.01 30.72 4.78
CA PHE A 126 23.20 29.93 4.45
C PHE A 126 24.46 30.40 5.21
N GLU A 127 24.35 31.42 6.07
CA GLU A 127 25.45 31.92 6.92
C GLU A 127 25.97 30.84 7.89
N GLN A 128 25.16 29.84 8.24
CA GLN A 128 25.62 28.68 9.02
C GLN A 128 26.73 27.87 8.31
N TYR A 129 26.86 28.00 6.99
CA TYR A 129 27.92 27.40 6.18
C TYR A 129 28.98 28.42 5.75
N ALA A 130 29.06 29.58 6.41
CA ALA A 130 29.99 30.67 6.08
C ALA A 130 31.44 30.18 5.89
N VAL A 131 31.90 29.26 6.75
CA VAL A 131 33.27 28.69 6.69
C VAL A 131 33.57 27.97 5.35
N LEU A 132 32.56 27.38 4.71
CA LEU A 132 32.67 26.75 3.37
C LEU A 132 32.50 27.79 2.25
N ILE A 133 31.70 28.83 2.47
CA ILE A 133 31.48 29.93 1.54
C ILE A 133 32.76 30.77 1.40
N THR A 134 33.41 31.12 2.50
CA THR A 134 34.63 31.94 2.56
C THR A 134 35.93 31.15 2.37
N LYS A 135 35.84 29.84 2.10
CA LYS A 135 36.98 28.89 1.99
C LYS A 135 37.87 28.79 3.24
N GLN A 136 37.43 29.32 4.37
CA GLN A 136 38.15 29.17 5.63
C GLN A 136 38.35 27.68 6.00
N ALA A 137 37.39 26.81 5.62
CA ALA A 137 37.51 25.36 5.81
C ALA A 137 38.75 24.76 5.15
N ASP A 138 39.16 25.25 3.98
CA ASP A 138 40.35 24.77 3.29
C ASP A 138 41.62 25.13 4.08
N THR A 139 41.66 26.33 4.65
CA THR A 139 42.77 26.78 5.53
C THR A 139 42.80 25.98 6.84
N ASP A 140 41.64 25.69 7.42
CA ASP A 140 41.53 24.89 8.64
C ASP A 140 42.03 23.46 8.42
N VAL A 141 41.70 22.84 7.28
CA VAL A 141 42.21 21.51 6.89
C VAL A 141 43.72 21.54 6.66
N GLU A 142 44.25 22.59 6.03
CA GLU A 142 45.70 22.73 5.87
C GLU A 142 46.44 22.84 7.20
N GLN A 143 45.91 23.61 8.16
CA GLN A 143 46.47 23.68 9.50
C GLN A 143 46.39 22.33 10.22
N PHE A 144 45.30 21.58 10.03
CA PHE A 144 45.12 20.26 10.60
C PHE A 144 46.15 19.26 10.04
N LEU A 145 46.38 19.27 8.72
CA LEU A 145 47.32 18.39 8.03
C LEU A 145 48.79 18.66 8.39
N ASN A 146 49.11 19.85 8.89
CA ASN A 146 50.48 20.23 9.28
C ASN A 146 50.87 19.72 10.68
N GLN A 147 49.97 19.07 11.42
CA GLN A 147 50.25 18.54 12.76
C GLN A 147 50.20 17.00 12.75
N GLU A 148 51.08 16.34 13.51
CA GLU A 148 50.97 14.90 13.74
C GLU A 148 49.77 14.61 14.65
N ARG A 149 48.84 13.78 14.17
CA ARG A 149 47.58 13.45 14.85
C ARG A 149 47.32 11.95 14.78
N SER A 150 46.48 11.45 15.70
CA SER A 150 46.15 10.02 15.73
C SER A 150 45.17 9.65 14.60
N PHE A 151 45.15 8.38 14.21
CA PHE A 151 44.19 7.87 13.22
C PHE A 151 42.73 8.18 13.59
N ASN A 152 42.39 8.15 14.88
CA ASN A 152 41.03 8.46 15.34
C ASN A 152 40.68 9.93 15.17
N ASP A 153 41.65 10.85 15.30
CA ASP A 153 41.42 12.28 15.09
C ASP A 153 41.09 12.56 13.63
N TYR A 154 41.82 11.92 12.71
CA TYR A 154 41.51 11.96 11.27
C TYR A 154 40.12 11.39 10.96
N VAL A 155 39.74 10.25 11.57
CA VAL A 155 38.40 9.66 11.39
C VAL A 155 37.30 10.58 11.89
N GLN A 156 37.49 11.27 13.02
CA GLN A 156 36.50 12.22 13.54
C GLN A 156 36.35 13.43 12.61
N GLU A 157 37.44 13.97 12.09
CA GLU A 157 37.41 15.13 11.19
C GLU A 157 36.78 14.77 9.83
N VAL A 158 37.06 13.57 9.31
CA VAL A 158 36.39 13.03 8.10
C VAL A 158 34.88 12.87 8.34
N ARG A 159 34.47 12.35 9.50
CA ARG A 159 33.04 12.23 9.87
C ARG A 159 32.34 13.58 9.96
N LYS A 160 33.02 14.62 10.46
CA LYS A 160 32.50 15.99 10.53
C LYS A 160 32.20 16.55 9.14
N TYR A 161 33.11 16.40 8.17
CA TYR A 161 32.85 16.84 6.79
C TYR A 161 31.81 15.97 6.08
N LYS A 162 31.80 14.64 6.31
CA LYS A 162 30.75 13.73 5.81
C LYS A 162 29.36 14.13 6.30
N GLY A 163 29.21 14.43 7.59
CA GLY A 163 27.94 14.91 8.15
C GLY A 163 27.49 16.25 7.57
N LYS A 164 28.42 17.17 7.27
CA LYS A 164 28.10 18.43 6.57
C LYS A 164 27.62 18.20 5.13
N ILE A 165 28.22 17.26 4.41
CA ILE A 165 27.79 16.90 3.04
C ILE A 165 26.37 16.34 3.06
N GLU A 166 26.07 15.43 4.00
CA GLU A 166 24.73 14.85 4.16
C GLU A 166 23.70 15.94 4.51
N ASP A 167 24.02 16.83 5.44
CA ASP A 167 23.14 17.93 5.83
C ASP A 167 22.84 18.90 4.67
N ILE A 168 23.88 19.33 3.94
CA ILE A 168 23.75 20.22 2.77
C ILE A 168 22.92 19.56 1.65
N THR A 169 23.09 18.26 1.43
CA THR A 169 22.49 17.56 0.30
C THR A 169 21.04 17.14 0.56
N TYR A 170 20.71 16.72 1.79
CA TYR A 170 19.43 16.10 2.10
C TYR A 170 18.48 16.98 2.93
N ASN A 171 18.99 17.91 3.74
CA ASN A 171 18.14 18.70 4.65
C ASN A 171 17.78 20.09 4.11
N LEU A 172 18.51 20.61 3.12
CA LEU A 172 18.25 21.93 2.56
C LEU A 172 17.14 21.91 1.49
N GLU A 173 16.23 22.88 1.57
CA GLU A 173 15.15 23.05 0.58
C GLU A 173 15.74 23.53 -0.76
N LYS A 174 15.51 22.75 -1.82
CA LYS A 174 16.06 23.04 -3.17
C LYS A 174 15.39 24.22 -3.87
N VAL A 175 14.11 24.46 -3.56
CA VAL A 175 13.30 25.53 -4.16
C VAL A 175 12.46 26.19 -3.08
N VAL A 176 12.58 27.51 -2.94
CA VAL A 176 11.91 28.30 -1.91
C VAL A 176 11.19 29.49 -2.53
N ARG A 177 9.90 29.63 -2.22
CA ARG A 177 9.10 30.78 -2.68
C ARG A 177 9.06 31.89 -1.63
N ARG A 178 9.41 33.12 -2.05
CA ARG A 178 9.34 34.34 -1.23
C ARG A 178 8.78 35.49 -2.09
N GLY A 179 7.59 35.97 -1.71
CA GLY A 179 6.89 37.02 -2.46
C GLY A 179 6.64 36.64 -3.92
N MET A 180 7.08 37.51 -4.83
CA MET A 180 6.98 37.30 -6.28
C MET A 180 8.05 36.37 -6.87
N PHE A 181 9.06 35.97 -6.09
CA PHE A 181 10.20 35.18 -6.57
C PHE A 181 10.17 33.72 -6.12
N GLU A 182 10.59 32.84 -7.02
CA GLU A 182 10.88 31.43 -6.76
C GLU A 182 12.40 31.24 -6.82
N ILE A 183 13.01 30.96 -5.67
CA ILE A 183 14.46 30.90 -5.49
C ILE A 183 14.89 29.45 -5.65
N HIS A 184 15.78 29.19 -6.60
CA HIS A 184 16.33 27.86 -6.88
C HIS A 184 17.75 27.79 -6.31
N CYS A 185 17.98 26.87 -5.36
CA CYS A 185 19.24 26.75 -4.63
C CYS A 185 20.13 25.59 -5.11
N ASN A 186 19.74 24.89 -6.18
CA ASN A 186 20.40 23.65 -6.63
C ASN A 186 21.90 23.84 -6.91
N ASP A 187 22.29 24.93 -7.58
CA ASP A 187 23.68 25.16 -7.96
C ASP A 187 24.55 25.63 -6.78
N LEU A 188 23.99 26.42 -5.86
CA LEU A 188 24.64 26.73 -4.58
C LEU A 188 24.86 25.47 -3.74
N ILE A 189 23.83 24.63 -3.56
CA ILE A 189 23.92 23.38 -2.79
C ILE A 189 25.00 22.47 -3.38
N ARG A 190 25.02 22.29 -4.70
CA ARG A 190 26.03 21.49 -5.40
C ARG A 190 27.44 22.05 -5.17
N SER A 191 27.60 23.37 -5.21
CA SER A 191 28.89 24.03 -5.02
C SER A 191 29.43 23.90 -3.60
N LEU A 192 28.56 24.03 -2.58
CA LEU A 192 28.93 23.87 -1.17
C LEU A 192 29.27 22.42 -0.81
N ALA A 193 28.48 21.46 -1.29
CA ALA A 193 28.77 20.04 -1.10
C ALA A 193 30.12 19.66 -1.70
N LYS A 194 30.41 20.12 -2.93
CA LYS A 194 31.69 19.86 -3.61
C LYS A 194 32.90 20.43 -2.86
N ARG A 195 32.75 21.59 -2.20
CA ARG A 195 33.84 22.15 -1.35
C ARG A 195 34.08 21.31 -0.11
N ALA A 196 33.02 20.91 0.60
CA ALA A 196 33.15 20.04 1.77
C ALA A 196 33.76 18.67 1.41
N GLU A 197 33.40 18.14 0.25
CA GLU A 197 33.98 16.90 -0.30
C GLU A 197 35.47 17.05 -0.62
N ALA A 198 35.89 18.17 -1.22
CA ALA A 198 37.30 18.46 -1.47
C ALA A 198 38.13 18.50 -0.17
N CYS A 199 37.61 19.16 0.88
CA CYS A 199 38.24 19.16 2.20
C CYS A 199 38.40 17.74 2.77
N MET A 200 37.35 16.92 2.66
CA MET A 200 37.36 15.52 3.12
C MET A 200 38.37 14.66 2.36
N ASN A 201 38.43 14.79 1.04
CA ASN A 201 39.34 14.02 0.19
C ASN A 201 40.81 14.31 0.52
N ARG A 202 41.17 15.57 0.81
CA ARG A 202 42.53 15.93 1.25
C ARG A 202 42.92 15.22 2.56
N LEU A 203 42.00 15.09 3.51
CA LEU A 203 42.23 14.36 4.76
C LEU A 203 42.42 12.85 4.50
N LEU A 204 41.59 12.26 3.64
CA LEU A 204 41.68 10.85 3.26
C LEU A 204 42.98 10.52 2.53
N GLU A 205 43.41 11.37 1.59
CA GLU A 205 44.69 11.21 0.89
C GLU A 205 45.87 11.17 1.85
N ARG A 206 45.88 12.04 2.87
CA ARG A 206 46.92 12.03 3.90
C ARG A 206 46.88 10.75 4.74
N MET A 207 45.70 10.30 5.16
CA MET A 207 45.55 9.05 5.92
C MET A 207 46.06 7.83 5.15
N VAL A 208 45.75 7.75 3.85
CA VAL A 208 46.21 6.67 2.98
C VAL A 208 47.73 6.68 2.85
N LYS A 209 48.33 7.88 2.71
CA LYS A 209 49.79 8.03 2.65
C LYS A 209 50.47 7.57 3.94
N ASP A 210 50.03 8.08 5.11
CA ASP A 210 50.63 7.71 6.40
C ASP A 210 50.51 6.20 6.67
N HIS A 211 49.42 5.56 6.21
CA HIS A 211 49.24 4.12 6.29
C HIS A 211 50.18 3.33 5.38
N ARG A 212 50.39 3.81 4.16
CA ARG A 212 51.34 3.20 3.23
C ARG A 212 52.76 3.26 3.79
N ASP A 213 53.18 4.43 4.27
CA ASP A 213 54.51 4.63 4.83
C ASP A 213 54.74 3.72 6.05
N SER A 214 53.74 3.58 6.92
CA SER A 214 53.77 2.65 8.06
C SER A 214 53.86 1.18 7.63
N GLY A 215 53.18 0.80 6.54
CA GLY A 215 53.23 -0.54 5.97
C GLY A 215 54.59 -0.87 5.38
N GLU A 216 55.20 0.06 4.64
CA GLU A 216 56.56 -0.09 4.08
C GLU A 216 57.61 -0.24 5.19
N GLU A 217 57.51 0.53 6.28
CA GLU A 217 58.41 0.37 7.44
C GLU A 217 58.25 -1.00 8.14
N LEU A 218 57.01 -1.47 8.30
CA LEU A 218 56.74 -2.78 8.91
C LEU A 218 57.32 -3.92 8.07
N ILE A 219 57.16 -3.85 6.74
CA ILE A 219 57.77 -4.81 5.80
C ILE A 219 59.30 -4.78 5.95
N GLY A 220 59.91 -3.60 5.99
CA GLY A 220 61.36 -3.47 6.19
C GLY A 220 61.86 -4.02 7.54
N GLN A 221 61.03 -4.04 8.58
CA GLN A 221 61.37 -4.68 9.86
C GLN A 221 61.34 -6.22 9.76
N PHE A 222 60.37 -6.79 9.06
CA PHE A 222 60.34 -8.23 8.78
C PHE A 222 61.51 -8.67 7.91
N GLU A 223 61.87 -7.88 6.89
CA GLU A 223 63.02 -8.16 6.02
C GLU A 223 64.35 -8.14 6.78
N ARG A 224 64.57 -7.15 7.65
CA ARG A 224 65.77 -7.10 8.53
C ARG A 224 65.91 -8.33 9.42
N ILE A 225 64.80 -8.83 9.98
CA ILE A 225 64.81 -10.06 10.79
C ILE A 225 65.17 -11.28 9.93
N ALA A 226 64.61 -11.36 8.71
CA ALA A 226 64.89 -12.44 7.78
C ALA A 226 66.36 -12.46 7.33
N GLU A 227 66.93 -11.31 6.98
CA GLU A 227 68.34 -11.19 6.59
C GLU A 227 69.29 -11.61 7.72
N GLN A 228 69.02 -11.17 8.95
CA GLN A 228 69.84 -11.52 10.11
C GLN A 228 69.72 -13.00 10.51
N ALA A 229 68.57 -13.63 10.24
CA ALA A 229 68.35 -15.06 10.49
C ALA A 229 69.07 -15.98 9.48
N VAL A 230 69.31 -15.49 8.25
CA VAL A 230 69.96 -16.26 7.16
C VAL A 230 71.48 -16.09 7.17
N ARG A 231 72.02 -15.11 7.90
CA ARG A 231 73.46 -14.88 8.01
C ARG A 231 74.18 -16.06 8.68
N THR A 232 75.22 -16.57 8.02
CA THR A 232 76.10 -17.61 8.56
C THR A 232 77.10 -17.01 9.56
N PRO A 233 77.12 -17.46 10.84
CA PRO A 233 78.04 -16.92 11.84
C PRO A 233 79.48 -17.39 11.60
N MET A 234 80.45 -16.49 11.76
CA MET A 234 81.88 -16.76 11.54
C MET A 234 82.61 -17.15 12.85
N SER A 235 81.94 -17.03 14.00
CA SER A 235 82.48 -17.43 15.31
C SER A 235 81.39 -18.04 16.22
N THR A 236 81.83 -18.80 17.23
CA THR A 236 80.94 -19.37 18.24
C THR A 236 80.25 -18.32 19.12
N ALA A 237 80.87 -17.15 19.31
CA ALA A 237 80.25 -16.02 20.01
C ALA A 237 79.10 -15.41 19.18
N GLU A 238 79.32 -15.20 17.88
CA GLU A 238 78.32 -14.67 16.94
C GLU A 238 77.14 -15.66 16.75
N LEU A 239 77.42 -16.97 16.79
CA LEU A 239 76.39 -18.02 16.79
C LEU A 239 75.48 -17.95 18.04
N MET A 240 76.07 -17.71 19.22
CA MET A 240 75.29 -17.60 20.47
C MET A 240 74.44 -16.32 20.49
N GLU A 241 74.94 -15.24 19.90
CA GLU A 241 74.21 -13.97 19.76
C GLU A 241 73.02 -14.08 18.78
N ILE A 242 73.22 -14.73 17.61
CA ILE A 242 72.13 -15.01 16.67
C ILE A 242 71.08 -15.95 17.29
N LYS A 243 71.48 -16.96 18.06
CA LYS A 243 70.54 -17.83 18.79
C LYS A 243 69.70 -17.07 19.81
N ALA A 244 70.31 -16.17 20.57
CA ALA A 244 69.59 -15.33 21.54
C ALA A 244 68.62 -14.36 20.84
N PHE A 245 69.06 -13.77 19.72
CA PHE A 245 68.21 -12.92 18.88
C PHE A 245 67.02 -13.70 18.30
N LEU A 246 67.23 -14.89 17.74
CA LEU A 246 66.16 -15.74 17.19
C LEU A 246 65.15 -16.18 18.26
N ALA A 247 65.62 -16.51 19.47
CA ALA A 247 64.75 -16.86 20.58
C ALA A 247 63.88 -15.67 21.02
N LYS A 248 64.47 -14.47 21.13
CA LYS A 248 63.74 -13.23 21.45
C LYS A 248 62.77 -12.84 20.32
N SER A 249 63.21 -12.93 19.07
CA SER A 249 62.38 -12.63 17.90
C SER A 249 61.17 -13.55 17.81
N LYS A 250 61.33 -14.85 18.07
CA LYS A 250 60.22 -15.82 18.04
C LYS A 250 59.21 -15.64 19.18
N THR A 251 59.64 -15.16 20.35
CA THR A 251 58.79 -15.08 21.55
C THR A 251 58.18 -13.71 21.81
N GLN A 252 58.82 -12.63 21.35
CA GLN A 252 58.35 -11.25 21.58
C GLN A 252 58.21 -10.46 20.28
N THR A 253 59.29 -10.35 19.48
CA THR A 253 59.32 -9.39 18.36
C THR A 253 58.35 -9.75 17.23
N ILE A 254 58.30 -11.01 16.79
CA ILE A 254 57.39 -11.47 15.73
C ILE A 254 55.91 -11.36 16.19
N PRO A 255 55.51 -11.84 17.39
CA PRO A 255 54.15 -11.62 17.88
C PRO A 255 53.72 -10.15 17.94
N ASP A 256 54.62 -9.24 18.30
CA ASP A 256 54.29 -7.81 18.34
C ASP A 256 54.20 -7.18 16.95
N LEU A 257 55.04 -7.60 16.00
CA LEU A 257 54.91 -7.23 14.58
C LEU A 257 53.65 -7.82 13.94
N GLU A 258 53.26 -9.05 14.30
CA GLU A 258 51.99 -9.67 13.87
C GLU A 258 50.78 -8.90 14.41
N LYS A 259 50.81 -8.42 15.65
CA LYS A 259 49.76 -7.53 16.18
C LYS A 259 49.68 -6.21 15.41
N GLN A 260 50.84 -5.62 15.08
CA GLN A 260 50.88 -4.40 14.25
C GLN A 260 50.36 -4.66 12.84
N LEU A 261 50.69 -5.81 12.25
CA LEU A 261 50.17 -6.25 10.95
C LEU A 261 48.65 -6.41 10.97
N VAL A 262 48.10 -7.05 12.01
CA VAL A 262 46.64 -7.17 12.21
C VAL A 262 46.01 -5.79 12.37
N LEU A 263 46.63 -4.88 13.11
CA LEU A 263 46.12 -3.52 13.28
C LEU A 263 46.13 -2.71 11.98
N ILE A 264 47.20 -2.82 11.17
CA ILE A 264 47.27 -2.22 9.83
C ILE A 264 46.24 -2.85 8.92
N PHE A 265 46.08 -4.18 8.93
CA PHE A 265 45.09 -4.90 8.14
C PHE A 265 43.66 -4.48 8.48
N VAL A 266 43.31 -4.38 9.76
CA VAL A 266 41.99 -3.90 10.21
C VAL A 266 41.76 -2.45 9.76
N ARG A 267 42.76 -1.58 9.87
CA ARG A 267 42.64 -0.18 9.38
C ARG A 267 42.53 -0.12 7.86
N TYR A 268 43.22 -0.98 7.12
CA TYR A 268 43.13 -1.09 5.66
C TYR A 268 41.75 -1.59 5.23
N VAL A 269 41.18 -2.56 5.94
CA VAL A 269 39.80 -3.04 5.73
C VAL A 269 38.80 -1.92 6.02
N VAL A 270 38.94 -1.16 7.11
CA VAL A 270 38.05 -0.02 7.40
C VAL A 270 38.16 1.09 6.33
N LEU A 271 39.36 1.33 5.78
CA LEU A 271 39.60 2.33 4.73
C LEU A 271 39.12 1.87 3.33
N PHE A 272 39.26 0.59 2.99
CA PHE A 272 38.98 0.07 1.64
C PHE A 272 37.68 -0.72 1.48
N TYR A 273 37.18 -1.42 2.50
CA TYR A 273 36.17 -2.47 2.30
C TYR A 273 34.71 -2.00 2.38
N ASP A 274 34.36 -1.05 3.26
CA ASP A 274 32.94 -0.72 3.49
C ASP A 274 32.50 0.66 2.97
N ASN A 275 33.43 1.54 2.62
CA ASN A 275 33.04 2.90 2.20
C ASN A 275 33.18 3.10 0.70
N VAL A 276 34.34 2.90 0.08
CA VAL A 276 34.56 3.50 -1.25
C VAL A 276 33.76 2.86 -2.40
N ILE A 277 33.76 1.53 -2.55
CA ILE A 277 33.05 0.88 -3.68
C ILE A 277 31.55 0.75 -3.42
N GLU A 278 31.13 0.52 -2.17
CA GLU A 278 29.71 0.58 -1.82
C GLU A 278 29.17 2.00 -1.97
N GLN A 279 29.95 3.05 -1.67
CA GLN A 279 29.58 4.42 -1.99
C GLN A 279 29.45 4.64 -3.49
N PHE A 280 30.39 4.17 -4.32
CA PHE A 280 30.25 4.29 -5.78
C PHE A 280 29.02 3.55 -6.31
N ASN A 281 28.76 2.33 -5.84
CA ASN A 281 27.58 1.58 -6.28
C ASN A 281 26.26 2.19 -5.77
N VAL A 282 26.25 2.77 -4.56
CA VAL A 282 25.11 3.52 -4.01
C VAL A 282 24.91 4.85 -4.76
N GLU A 283 25.98 5.51 -5.18
CA GLU A 283 25.92 6.70 -6.02
C GLU A 283 25.42 6.35 -7.43
N GLU A 284 25.93 5.30 -8.06
CA GLU A 284 25.46 4.78 -9.35
C GLU A 284 23.97 4.41 -9.30
N ASP A 285 23.53 3.72 -8.25
CA ASP A 285 22.12 3.40 -8.02
C ASP A 285 21.26 4.67 -7.79
N SER A 286 21.82 5.65 -7.07
CA SER A 286 21.17 6.97 -6.88
C SER A 286 21.02 7.74 -8.20
N PHE A 287 21.89 7.52 -9.18
CA PHE A 287 21.79 8.06 -10.54
C PHE A 287 21.04 7.14 -11.53
N LYS A 288 20.52 5.99 -11.07
CA LYS A 288 19.90 4.93 -11.90
C LYS A 288 20.83 4.39 -13.00
N TRP A 289 22.13 4.39 -12.75
CA TRP A 289 23.12 3.76 -13.63
C TRP A 289 23.27 2.29 -13.25
N ASP A 290 23.64 1.48 -14.24
CA ASP A 290 23.97 0.08 -13.98
C ASP A 290 25.23 0.01 -13.12
N ALA A 291 25.15 -0.68 -11.97
CA ALA A 291 26.26 -0.76 -11.03
C ALA A 291 27.52 -1.34 -11.70
N THR A 292 28.65 -0.64 -11.55
CA THR A 292 29.93 -1.03 -12.13
C THR A 292 30.41 -2.31 -11.45
N ASN A 293 30.47 -3.39 -12.24
CA ASN A 293 30.90 -4.68 -11.74
C ASN A 293 32.44 -4.74 -11.72
N TYR A 294 33.03 -5.11 -10.58
CA TYR A 294 34.47 -5.27 -10.39
C TYR A 294 34.86 -6.77 -10.35
N PRO A 295 34.93 -7.47 -11.49
CA PRO A 295 35.11 -8.92 -11.53
C PRO A 295 36.45 -9.38 -10.96
N LEU A 296 37.51 -8.59 -11.07
CA LEU A 296 38.83 -8.93 -10.51
C LEU A 296 38.83 -8.92 -8.97
N ARG A 297 38.01 -8.06 -8.33
CA ARG A 297 37.77 -8.06 -6.89
C ARG A 297 37.12 -9.37 -6.47
N GLN A 298 36.03 -9.75 -7.14
CA GLN A 298 35.34 -11.00 -6.83
C GLN A 298 36.24 -12.22 -7.06
N GLN A 299 37.05 -12.20 -8.12
CA GLN A 299 38.03 -13.26 -8.39
C GLN A 299 39.10 -13.35 -7.29
N THR A 300 39.68 -12.23 -6.87
CA THR A 300 40.72 -12.19 -5.82
C THR A 300 40.15 -12.63 -4.47
N LEU A 301 38.93 -12.19 -4.13
CA LEU A 301 38.24 -12.58 -2.91
C LEU A 301 37.92 -14.07 -2.91
N ASN A 302 37.41 -14.61 -4.03
CA ASN A 302 37.16 -16.03 -4.22
C ASN A 302 38.46 -16.87 -4.15
N GLN A 303 39.62 -16.30 -4.50
CA GLN A 303 40.91 -16.98 -4.39
C GLN A 303 41.46 -17.02 -2.95
N LEU A 304 41.28 -15.94 -2.18
CA LEU A 304 41.83 -15.83 -0.82
C LEU A 304 40.92 -16.45 0.26
N GLN A 305 39.60 -16.39 0.06
CA GLN A 305 38.61 -16.88 1.04
C GLN A 305 38.86 -18.33 1.51
N PRO A 306 39.24 -19.31 0.66
CA PRO A 306 39.49 -20.67 1.13
C PRO A 306 40.67 -20.77 2.10
N TYR A 307 41.71 -19.94 1.96
CA TYR A 307 42.90 -19.99 2.82
C TYR A 307 42.62 -19.46 4.22
N LEU A 308 41.91 -18.34 4.31
CA LEU A 308 41.45 -17.79 5.58
C LEU A 308 40.57 -18.81 6.31
N LYS A 309 39.62 -19.42 5.59
CA LYS A 309 38.72 -20.42 6.15
C LYS A 309 39.45 -21.65 6.69
N LEU A 310 40.49 -22.12 5.99
CA LEU A 310 41.32 -23.23 6.47
C LEU A 310 42.05 -22.90 7.78
N TYR A 311 42.59 -21.69 7.90
CA TYR A 311 43.30 -21.25 9.09
C TYR A 311 42.34 -21.12 10.30
N GLU A 312 41.23 -20.40 10.14
CA GLU A 312 40.20 -20.24 11.18
C GLU A 312 39.74 -21.60 11.71
N THR A 313 39.38 -22.51 10.79
CA THR A 313 38.87 -23.85 11.13
C THR A 313 39.91 -24.67 11.90
N GLY A 314 41.19 -24.59 11.51
CA GLY A 314 42.26 -25.33 12.19
C GLY A 314 42.53 -24.84 13.62
N VAL A 315 42.53 -23.52 13.82
CA VAL A 315 42.75 -22.92 15.15
C VAL A 315 41.56 -23.21 16.07
N GLU A 316 40.34 -23.05 15.57
CA GLU A 316 39.12 -23.28 16.34
C GLU A 316 39.00 -24.74 16.80
N PHE A 317 39.20 -25.70 15.88
CA PHE A 317 39.17 -27.12 16.21
C PHE A 317 40.24 -27.51 17.25
N THR A 318 41.47 -27.00 17.12
CA THR A 318 42.56 -27.35 18.04
C THR A 318 42.28 -26.88 19.47
N ASN A 319 41.74 -25.66 19.63
CA ASN A 319 41.35 -25.14 20.94
C ASN A 319 40.20 -25.97 21.54
N LYS A 320 39.19 -26.30 20.73
CA LYS A 320 38.02 -27.07 21.16
C LYS A 320 38.37 -28.52 21.52
N LEU A 321 39.31 -29.14 20.82
CA LEU A 321 39.74 -30.51 21.10
C LEU A 321 40.32 -30.65 22.52
N ILE A 322 41.09 -29.67 22.98
CA ILE A 322 41.64 -29.63 24.35
C ILE A 322 40.51 -29.47 25.37
N GLU A 323 39.56 -28.55 25.11
CA GLU A 323 38.39 -28.34 25.98
C GLU A 323 37.54 -29.61 26.13
N TRP A 324 37.33 -30.39 25.06
CA TRP A 324 36.50 -31.59 25.10
C TRP A 324 37.18 -32.81 25.74
N THR A 325 38.51 -32.88 25.71
CA THR A 325 39.26 -34.05 26.21
C THR A 325 39.73 -33.87 27.66
N GLU A 326 40.14 -32.66 28.04
CA GLU A 326 40.71 -32.34 29.36
C GLU A 326 39.76 -31.51 30.24
N GLY A 327 38.66 -30.99 29.68
CA GLY A 327 37.70 -30.17 30.41
C GLY A 327 36.80 -30.95 31.39
N PRO A 328 36.16 -30.26 32.35
CA PRO A 328 35.20 -30.86 33.27
C PRO A 328 33.97 -31.40 32.52
N ARG A 329 33.49 -32.58 32.92
CA ARG A 329 32.29 -33.23 32.35
C ARG A 329 31.10 -32.27 32.19
N ASP A 330 30.82 -31.46 33.21
CA ASP A 330 29.64 -30.58 33.23
C ASP A 330 29.69 -29.43 32.21
N LYS A 331 30.87 -29.12 31.67
CA LYS A 331 31.05 -28.07 30.64
C LYS A 331 30.99 -28.60 29.21
N VAL A 332 31.02 -29.93 29.02
CA VAL A 332 31.01 -30.57 27.70
C VAL A 332 29.58 -30.99 27.36
N GLN A 333 28.93 -30.25 26.46
CA GLN A 333 27.57 -30.56 25.98
C GLN A 333 27.62 -31.52 24.78
N PRO A 334 27.12 -32.77 24.89
CA PRO A 334 27.28 -33.79 23.85
C PRO A 334 26.77 -33.38 22.47
N ASP A 335 25.60 -32.76 22.40
CA ASP A 335 24.96 -32.35 21.13
C ASP A 335 25.78 -31.27 20.40
N GLN A 336 26.36 -30.32 21.15
CA GLN A 336 27.20 -29.26 20.59
C GLN A 336 28.51 -29.82 20.03
N VAL A 337 29.12 -30.80 20.73
CA VAL A 337 30.35 -31.45 20.27
C VAL A 337 30.12 -32.21 18.95
N GLU A 338 29.04 -32.97 18.83
CA GLU A 338 28.69 -33.66 17.59
C GLU A 338 28.46 -32.67 16.42
N GLN A 339 27.72 -31.60 16.68
CA GLN A 339 27.44 -30.57 15.68
C GLN A 339 28.74 -29.89 15.20
N ASP A 340 29.62 -29.50 16.12
CA ASP A 340 30.88 -28.84 15.81
C ASP A 340 31.82 -29.77 15.03
N VAL A 341 31.99 -31.02 15.48
CA VAL A 341 32.79 -32.04 14.78
C VAL A 341 32.25 -32.30 13.37
N GLY A 342 30.94 -32.45 13.21
CA GLY A 342 30.30 -32.62 11.90
C GLY A 342 30.39 -31.37 11.00
N ASN A 343 30.45 -30.17 11.57
CA ASN A 343 30.70 -28.93 10.83
C ASN A 343 32.15 -28.85 10.36
N TYR A 344 33.12 -29.12 11.24
CA TYR A 344 34.54 -29.14 10.89
C TYR A 344 34.86 -30.18 9.80
N GLU A 345 34.32 -31.40 9.90
CA GLU A 345 34.51 -32.44 8.89
C GLU A 345 33.98 -32.02 7.51
N ARG A 346 32.75 -31.48 7.45
CA ARG A 346 32.14 -30.99 6.20
C ARG A 346 32.90 -29.81 5.60
N GLN A 347 33.36 -28.88 6.43
CA GLN A 347 34.13 -27.71 5.99
C GLN A 347 35.50 -28.14 5.45
N LEU A 348 36.23 -28.99 6.18
CA LEU A 348 37.55 -29.49 5.76
C LEU A 348 37.46 -30.35 4.49
N PHE A 349 36.39 -31.14 4.31
CA PHE A 349 36.16 -31.87 3.06
C PHE A 349 35.96 -30.95 1.85
N LYS A 350 35.20 -29.86 2.02
CA LYS A 350 35.02 -28.85 0.97
C LYS A 350 36.33 -28.14 0.64
N LEU A 351 37.10 -27.74 1.66
CA LEU A 351 38.39 -27.08 1.50
C LEU A 351 39.42 -27.99 0.82
N GLU A 352 39.49 -29.26 1.21
CA GLU A 352 40.38 -30.25 0.57
C GLU A 352 40.12 -30.38 -0.94
N ARG A 353 38.85 -30.36 -1.37
CA ARG A 353 38.48 -30.37 -2.80
C ARG A 353 38.75 -29.04 -3.50
N GLN A 354 38.58 -27.92 -2.82
CA GLN A 354 38.86 -26.58 -3.38
C GLN A 354 40.36 -26.37 -3.63
N PHE A 355 41.23 -26.95 -2.80
CA PHE A 355 42.68 -26.90 -2.99
C PHE A 355 43.25 -27.96 -3.94
N ASN A 356 42.44 -28.54 -4.84
CA ASN A 356 42.90 -29.58 -5.78
C ASN A 356 44.14 -29.17 -6.59
N ASN A 357 44.25 -27.88 -6.93
CA ASN A 357 45.36 -27.33 -7.72
C ASN A 357 46.58 -26.91 -6.87
N ASN A 358 46.45 -26.87 -5.53
CA ASN A 358 47.51 -26.43 -4.62
C ASN A 358 47.85 -27.53 -3.60
N PRO A 359 48.98 -28.24 -3.77
CA PRO A 359 49.26 -29.46 -3.01
C PRO A 359 49.56 -29.23 -1.52
N GLN A 360 50.08 -28.06 -1.11
CA GLN A 360 50.44 -27.81 0.30
C GLN A 360 49.22 -27.52 1.19
N PRO A 361 48.31 -26.57 0.85
CA PRO A 361 47.09 -26.34 1.63
C PRO A 361 46.18 -27.57 1.68
N ARG A 362 46.11 -28.34 0.58
CA ARG A 362 45.36 -29.60 0.52
C ARG A 362 45.86 -30.63 1.52
N LYS A 363 47.19 -30.79 1.66
CA LYS A 363 47.78 -31.68 2.67
C LYS A 363 47.43 -31.25 4.09
N MET A 364 47.43 -29.94 4.38
CA MET A 364 47.05 -29.42 5.69
C MET A 364 45.57 -29.66 6.00
N ALA A 365 44.68 -29.41 5.03
CA ALA A 365 43.25 -29.70 5.16
C ALA A 365 42.98 -31.19 5.40
N ASN A 366 43.66 -32.07 4.65
CA ASN A 366 43.55 -33.52 4.82
C ASN A 366 44.02 -33.98 6.21
N ARG A 367 45.16 -33.46 6.69
CA ARG A 367 45.69 -33.79 8.03
C ARG A 367 44.71 -33.41 9.15
N LEU A 368 44.15 -32.20 9.10
CA LEU A 368 43.14 -31.76 10.07
C LEU A 368 41.88 -32.64 9.99
N ARG A 369 41.46 -33.02 8.79
CA ARG A 369 40.29 -33.90 8.60
C ARG A 369 40.48 -35.29 9.18
N VAL A 370 41.67 -35.87 9.07
CA VAL A 370 42.00 -37.16 9.70
C VAL A 370 41.90 -37.05 11.22
N GLN A 371 42.43 -35.99 11.82
CA GLN A 371 42.32 -35.74 13.26
C GLN A 371 40.88 -35.57 13.74
N VAL A 372 40.03 -34.89 12.96
CA VAL A 372 38.59 -34.79 13.22
C VAL A 372 37.92 -36.17 13.14
N GLY A 373 38.32 -37.02 12.18
CA GLY A 373 37.83 -38.38 12.04
C GLY A 373 38.18 -39.29 13.23
N GLU A 374 39.42 -39.23 13.71
CA GLU A 374 39.87 -39.98 14.90
C GLU A 374 39.11 -39.57 16.17
N PHE A 375 38.75 -38.28 16.31
CA PHE A 375 37.92 -37.83 17.43
C PHE A 375 36.45 -38.25 17.27
N LYS A 376 35.94 -38.34 16.04
CA LYS A 376 34.56 -38.73 15.73
C LYS A 376 34.21 -40.13 16.25
N GLU A 377 35.17 -41.06 16.22
CA GLU A 377 34.99 -42.41 16.77
C GLU A 377 34.69 -42.43 18.28
N LYS A 378 35.04 -41.35 18.99
CA LYS A 378 34.85 -41.19 20.45
C LYS A 378 33.53 -40.49 20.79
N LEU A 379 32.77 -39.98 19.82
CA LEU A 379 31.50 -39.28 20.05
C LEU A 379 30.43 -40.13 20.74
N PRO A 380 30.23 -41.43 20.41
CA PRO A 380 29.21 -42.25 21.05
C PRO A 380 29.40 -42.37 22.58
N LEU A 381 30.65 -42.35 23.05
CA LEU A 381 30.98 -42.34 24.50
C LEU A 381 30.53 -41.04 25.18
N ILE A 382 30.72 -39.90 24.50
CA ILE A 382 30.30 -38.58 25.00
C ILE A 382 28.77 -38.53 25.04
N GLN A 383 28.09 -38.94 23.97
CA GLN A 383 26.63 -38.93 23.87
C GLN A 383 25.93 -39.84 24.89
N THR A 384 26.51 -41.00 25.20
CA THR A 384 25.93 -41.93 26.17
C THR A 384 26.19 -41.50 27.60
N LEU A 385 27.45 -41.26 27.94
CA LEU A 385 27.83 -41.08 29.34
C LEU A 385 27.70 -39.64 29.80
N PHE A 386 27.89 -38.62 28.95
CA PHE A 386 27.85 -37.19 29.34
C PHE A 386 26.44 -36.58 29.23
N ASN A 387 25.41 -37.43 29.10
CA ASN A 387 24.04 -36.97 29.00
C ASN A 387 23.55 -36.31 30.31
N PRO A 388 23.17 -35.02 30.30
CA PRO A 388 22.69 -34.30 31.48
C PRO A 388 21.32 -34.80 31.99
N GLY A 389 20.61 -35.60 31.18
CA GLY A 389 19.34 -36.22 31.54
C GLY A 389 19.47 -37.47 32.41
N LEU A 390 20.67 -37.99 32.61
CA LEU A 390 20.88 -39.13 33.50
C LEU A 390 20.56 -38.73 34.95
N ARG A 391 19.83 -39.61 35.64
CA ARG A 391 19.41 -39.48 37.04
C ARG A 391 19.83 -40.76 37.77
N ASP A 392 19.73 -40.80 39.10
CA ASP A 392 20.17 -41.97 39.87
C ASP A 392 19.57 -43.29 39.35
N ARG A 393 18.29 -43.30 38.96
CA ARG A 393 17.61 -44.44 38.31
C ARG A 393 18.29 -44.93 37.02
N HIS A 394 18.88 -44.04 36.22
CA HIS A 394 19.58 -44.36 34.98
C HIS A 394 20.99 -44.86 35.28
N TRP A 395 21.67 -44.28 36.27
CA TRP A 395 23.01 -44.73 36.71
C TRP A 395 23.00 -46.12 37.33
N GLU A 396 21.94 -46.49 38.04
CA GLU A 396 21.71 -47.85 38.53
C GLU A 396 21.60 -48.86 37.37
N GLN A 397 20.84 -48.52 36.33
CA GLN A 397 20.71 -49.36 35.13
C GLN A 397 22.04 -49.47 34.35
N ILE A 398 22.80 -48.37 34.24
CA ILE A 398 24.12 -48.35 33.61
C ILE A 398 25.13 -49.20 34.41
N SER A 399 25.13 -49.09 35.74
CA SER A 399 26.00 -49.89 36.63
C SER A 399 25.71 -51.38 36.54
N LEU A 400 24.43 -51.78 36.40
CA LEU A 400 24.03 -53.17 36.17
C LEU A 400 24.56 -53.73 34.84
N ILE A 401 24.67 -52.91 33.80
CA ILE A 401 25.16 -53.32 32.47
C ILE A 401 26.69 -53.41 32.43
N ILE A 402 27.38 -52.50 33.13
CA ILE A 402 28.85 -52.46 33.22
C ILE A 402 29.39 -53.52 34.20
N GLY A 403 28.56 -53.97 35.16
CA GLY A 403 28.94 -55.00 36.14
C GLY A 403 29.79 -54.49 37.30
N GLN A 404 29.99 -53.17 37.38
CA GLN A 404 30.66 -52.47 38.48
C GLN A 404 29.86 -51.21 38.83
N PRO A 405 29.89 -50.75 40.10
CA PRO A 405 29.23 -49.50 40.49
C PRO A 405 29.91 -48.33 39.76
N PHE A 406 29.16 -47.68 38.86
CA PHE A 406 29.64 -46.57 38.05
C PHE A 406 28.77 -45.33 38.30
N LYS A 407 29.33 -44.35 39.00
CA LYS A 407 28.79 -43.01 39.16
C LYS A 407 29.93 -42.01 38.97
N PRO A 408 29.89 -41.14 37.95
CA PRO A 408 30.94 -40.14 37.71
C PRO A 408 31.12 -39.21 38.91
N ASP A 409 32.37 -38.88 39.22
CA ASP A 409 32.75 -37.83 40.19
C ASP A 409 33.10 -36.51 39.47
N ASP A 410 33.24 -35.42 40.23
CA ASP A 410 33.50 -34.07 39.69
C ASP A 410 34.83 -33.97 38.91
N ASP A 411 35.74 -34.92 39.11
CA ASP A 411 37.05 -35.01 38.45
C ASP A 411 37.06 -35.94 37.21
N THR A 412 35.92 -36.52 36.83
CA THR A 412 35.81 -37.41 35.67
C THR A 412 35.91 -36.62 34.35
N ASN A 413 36.91 -36.93 33.51
CA ASN A 413 37.09 -36.37 32.15
C ASN A 413 37.04 -37.47 31.08
N LEU A 414 36.99 -37.08 29.80
CA LEU A 414 36.85 -38.03 28.69
C LEU A 414 38.02 -39.01 28.60
N ASN A 415 39.25 -38.56 28.91
CA ASN A 415 40.44 -39.41 28.91
C ASN A 415 40.35 -40.53 29.97
N LYS A 416 39.87 -40.24 31.18
CA LYS A 416 39.64 -41.24 32.23
C LYS A 416 38.60 -42.31 31.84
N ILE A 417 37.58 -41.93 31.06
CA ILE A 417 36.54 -42.86 30.59
C ILE A 417 37.05 -43.73 29.44
N ILE A 418 37.91 -43.19 28.56
CA ILE A 418 38.56 -43.95 27.48
C ILE A 418 39.49 -45.04 28.05
N GLU A 419 40.16 -44.78 29.17
CA GLU A 419 41.03 -45.76 29.86
C GLU A 419 40.26 -46.95 30.47
N MET A 420 38.94 -46.85 30.65
CA MET A 420 38.09 -47.89 31.26
C MET A 420 37.55 -48.94 30.27
N ASP A 421 37.92 -48.87 28.98
CA ASP A 421 37.53 -49.81 27.90
C ASP A 421 36.01 -50.11 27.79
N ILE A 422 35.18 -49.08 28.02
CA ILE A 422 33.70 -49.21 28.06
C ILE A 422 33.10 -49.28 26.63
N ILE A 423 33.92 -49.18 25.59
CA ILE A 423 33.49 -49.10 24.18
C ILE A 423 32.58 -50.27 23.77
N GLN A 424 32.79 -51.46 24.34
CA GLN A 424 32.01 -52.66 23.98
C GLN A 424 30.57 -52.65 24.53
N HIS A 425 30.28 -51.85 25.54
CA HIS A 425 28.95 -51.79 26.19
C HIS A 425 28.05 -50.68 25.63
N ILE A 426 28.58 -49.78 24.79
CA ILE A 426 27.88 -48.60 24.25
C ILE A 426 26.47 -48.88 23.72
N PRO A 427 26.21 -49.90 22.87
CA PRO A 427 24.89 -50.08 22.27
C PRO A 427 23.76 -50.33 23.28
N LYS A 428 24.09 -50.90 24.45
CA LYS A 428 23.12 -51.12 25.54
C LYS A 428 22.94 -49.86 26.40
N LEU A 429 23.97 -49.04 26.51
CA LEU A 429 23.93 -47.77 27.25
C LEU A 429 23.22 -46.66 26.47
N GLU A 430 23.26 -46.70 25.13
CA GLU A 430 22.53 -45.79 24.23
C GLU A 430 21.02 -45.79 24.49
N GLN A 431 20.40 -46.96 24.69
CA GLN A 431 18.95 -47.04 24.95
C GLN A 431 18.54 -46.34 26.26
N ILE A 432 19.38 -46.44 27.30
CA ILE A 432 19.13 -45.77 28.59
C ILE A 432 19.38 -44.27 28.47
N SER A 433 20.45 -43.87 27.79
CA SER A 433 20.75 -42.46 27.54
C SER A 433 19.65 -41.81 26.70
N GLU A 434 19.13 -42.48 25.67
CA GLU A 434 18.05 -41.94 24.85
C GLU A 434 16.76 -41.69 25.65
N ALA A 435 16.36 -42.67 26.49
CA ALA A 435 15.22 -42.50 27.39
C ALA A 435 15.44 -41.32 28.37
N ALA A 436 16.63 -41.23 28.95
CA ALA A 436 17.01 -40.15 29.87
C ALA A 436 16.97 -38.75 29.20
N SER A 437 17.41 -38.64 27.94
CA SER A 437 17.33 -37.39 27.17
C SER A 437 15.88 -36.96 26.94
N LYS A 438 14.99 -37.90 26.59
CA LYS A 438 13.56 -37.60 26.39
C LYS A 438 12.90 -37.18 27.70
N GLU A 439 13.18 -37.85 28.81
CA GLU A 439 12.69 -37.45 30.13
C GLU A 439 13.19 -36.05 30.56
N PHE A 440 14.47 -35.78 30.36
CA PHE A 440 15.07 -34.48 30.71
C PHE A 440 14.49 -33.32 29.91
N SER A 441 14.20 -33.54 28.63
CA SER A 441 13.54 -32.53 27.78
C SER A 441 12.14 -32.17 28.30
N LEU A 442 11.37 -33.16 28.77
CA LEU A 442 10.05 -32.95 29.36
C LEU A 442 10.15 -32.20 30.70
N GLU A 443 11.10 -32.58 31.55
CA GLU A 443 11.36 -31.93 32.84
C GLU A 443 11.71 -30.45 32.64
N LYS A 444 12.68 -30.15 31.76
CA LYS A 444 13.10 -28.77 31.48
C LYS A 444 12.00 -27.94 30.85
N ALA A 445 11.20 -28.52 29.95
CA ALA A 445 10.05 -27.85 29.37
C ALA A 445 9.02 -27.47 30.46
N MET A 446 8.73 -28.38 31.39
CA MET A 446 7.79 -28.11 32.48
C MET A 446 8.31 -27.05 33.46
N GLU A 447 9.57 -27.15 33.89
CA GLU A 447 10.20 -26.17 34.79
C GLU A 447 10.18 -24.78 34.17
N LYS A 448 10.56 -24.68 32.89
CA LYS A 448 10.54 -23.42 32.14
C LYS A 448 9.13 -22.86 32.08
N MET A 449 8.14 -23.68 31.70
CA MET A 449 6.74 -23.25 31.64
C MET A 449 6.28 -22.70 32.99
N LYS A 450 6.53 -23.41 34.11
CA LYS A 450 6.14 -22.91 35.45
C LYS A 450 6.85 -21.61 35.82
N LYS A 451 8.13 -21.47 35.49
CA LYS A 451 8.94 -20.28 35.79
C LYS A 451 8.49 -19.05 35.02
N ASP A 452 8.12 -19.22 33.76
CA ASP A 452 7.68 -18.13 32.89
C ASP A 452 6.40 -17.45 33.44
N TRP A 453 5.56 -18.17 34.20
CA TRP A 453 4.33 -17.62 34.82
C TRP A 453 4.52 -16.97 36.20
N LEU A 454 5.70 -17.07 36.84
CA LEU A 454 5.89 -16.58 38.21
C LEU A 454 5.71 -15.07 38.35
N ASN A 455 6.13 -14.30 37.36
CA ASN A 455 6.15 -12.83 37.39
C ASN A 455 5.14 -12.21 36.41
N ILE A 456 4.19 -13.00 35.90
CA ILE A 456 3.17 -12.50 34.96
C ILE A 456 2.03 -11.89 35.77
N GLU A 457 1.86 -10.58 35.61
CA GLU A 457 0.80 -9.81 36.26
C GLU A 457 -0.16 -9.20 35.24
N PHE A 458 -1.44 -9.12 35.59
CA PHE A 458 -2.42 -8.39 34.80
C PHE A 458 -2.28 -6.88 35.00
N SER A 459 -2.27 -6.14 33.89
CA SER A 459 -2.31 -4.67 33.93
C SER A 459 -3.75 -4.18 34.16
N ILE A 460 -4.03 -3.75 35.39
CA ILE A 460 -5.33 -3.25 35.81
C ILE A 460 -5.28 -1.72 35.93
N ILE A 461 -6.09 -1.03 35.13
CA ILE A 461 -6.14 0.44 35.05
C ILE A 461 -7.49 0.98 35.55
N PRO A 462 -7.52 2.18 36.17
CA PRO A 462 -8.77 2.81 36.59
C PRO A 462 -9.64 3.21 35.40
N TYR A 463 -10.96 3.00 35.49
CA TYR A 463 -11.92 3.34 34.45
C TYR A 463 -12.67 4.65 34.77
N ARG A 464 -12.25 5.76 34.13
CA ARG A 464 -12.86 7.10 34.28
C ARG A 464 -12.99 7.51 35.77
N GLU A 465 -14.01 8.29 36.12
CA GLU A 465 -14.35 8.72 37.49
C GLU A 465 -15.35 7.77 38.18
N THR A 466 -15.49 6.52 37.70
CA THR A 466 -16.53 5.58 38.17
C THR A 466 -16.15 4.80 39.43
N GLY A 467 -14.88 4.89 39.86
CA GLY A 467 -14.34 4.17 41.03
C GLY A 467 -14.10 2.66 40.79
N THR A 468 -14.19 2.17 39.56
CA THR A 468 -13.83 0.77 39.20
C THR A 468 -12.64 0.72 38.23
N TYR A 469 -12.21 -0.50 37.89
CA TYR A 469 -11.01 -0.76 37.12
C TYR A 469 -11.31 -1.72 35.96
N VAL A 470 -10.40 -1.80 34.99
CA VAL A 470 -10.47 -2.71 33.84
C VAL A 470 -9.11 -3.30 33.51
N LEU A 471 -9.11 -4.47 32.87
CA LEU A 471 -7.91 -5.09 32.30
C LEU A 471 -7.46 -4.34 31.04
N SER A 472 -6.15 -4.19 30.90
CA SER A 472 -5.47 -3.62 29.74
C SER A 472 -4.26 -4.50 29.39
N ALA A 473 -3.81 -4.46 28.12
CA ALA A 473 -2.57 -5.11 27.67
C ALA A 473 -2.46 -6.60 28.05
N VAL A 474 -3.42 -7.42 27.62
CA VAL A 474 -3.49 -8.87 27.90
C VAL A 474 -2.91 -9.75 26.79
N ASP A 475 -2.51 -9.16 25.66
CA ASP A 475 -2.08 -9.89 24.45
C ASP A 475 -0.89 -10.82 24.71
N ASP A 476 0.11 -10.33 25.48
CA ASP A 476 1.29 -11.13 25.84
C ASP A 476 0.94 -12.32 26.74
N ILE A 477 -0.08 -12.17 27.59
CA ILE A 477 -0.57 -13.22 28.47
C ILE A 477 -1.31 -14.29 27.67
N GLN A 478 -2.15 -13.89 26.71
CA GLN A 478 -2.87 -14.82 25.82
C GLN A 478 -1.90 -15.61 24.93
N LEU A 479 -0.91 -14.94 24.33
CA LEU A 479 0.09 -15.60 23.49
C LEU A 479 0.91 -16.63 24.28
N LEU A 480 1.32 -16.29 25.51
CA LEU A 480 2.03 -17.23 26.38
C LEU A 480 1.15 -18.42 26.80
N LEU A 481 -0.14 -18.17 27.03
CA LEU A 481 -1.11 -19.19 27.42
C LEU A 481 -1.36 -20.21 26.32
N ASP A 482 -1.60 -19.76 25.09
CA ASP A 482 -1.83 -20.64 23.94
C ASP A 482 -0.62 -21.53 23.65
N ASP A 483 0.58 -20.95 23.67
CA ASP A 483 1.83 -21.68 23.46
C ASP A 483 2.04 -22.76 24.55
N HIS A 484 1.76 -22.44 25.82
CA HIS A 484 1.92 -23.40 26.92
C HIS A 484 0.84 -24.49 26.92
N ILE A 485 -0.39 -24.20 26.46
CA ILE A 485 -1.43 -25.22 26.31
C ILE A 485 -1.03 -26.25 25.25
N VAL A 486 -0.58 -25.80 24.07
CA VAL A 486 -0.14 -26.68 22.98
C VAL A 486 1.06 -27.53 23.41
N LYS A 487 2.04 -26.92 24.10
CA LYS A 487 3.20 -27.63 24.65
C LYS A 487 2.78 -28.70 25.66
N THR A 488 1.89 -28.37 26.58
CA THR A 488 1.41 -29.31 27.61
C THR A 488 0.67 -30.50 26.99
N GLN A 489 -0.18 -30.27 25.98
CA GLN A 489 -0.86 -31.35 25.24
C GLN A 489 0.12 -32.24 24.46
N THR A 490 1.15 -31.65 23.87
CA THR A 490 2.20 -32.41 23.16
C THR A 490 2.99 -33.28 24.12
N MET A 491 3.36 -32.77 25.29
CA MET A 491 4.07 -33.51 26.33
C MET A 491 3.22 -34.68 26.88
N LYS A 492 1.90 -34.49 26.99
CA LYS A 492 0.94 -35.52 27.41
C LYS A 492 0.93 -36.75 26.51
N GLY A 493 1.20 -36.58 25.21
CA GLY A 493 1.28 -37.68 24.24
C GLY A 493 2.60 -38.45 24.24
N SER A 494 3.59 -38.06 25.04
CA SER A 494 4.92 -38.69 25.05
C SER A 494 4.90 -40.05 25.76
N PRO A 495 5.52 -41.10 25.20
CA PRO A 495 5.68 -42.40 25.87
C PRO A 495 6.58 -42.34 27.11
N TYR A 496 7.36 -41.27 27.29
CA TYR A 496 8.27 -41.06 28.42
C TYR A 496 7.65 -40.20 29.54
N ILE A 497 6.32 -40.02 29.53
CA ILE A 497 5.60 -39.19 30.50
C ILE A 497 5.54 -39.79 31.91
N GLY A 498 5.79 -41.09 32.07
CA GLY A 498 5.52 -41.84 33.31
C GLY A 498 5.88 -41.11 34.61
N PRO A 499 7.11 -40.61 34.79
CA PRO A 499 7.53 -39.89 36.01
C PRO A 499 6.81 -38.54 36.25
N PHE A 500 6.27 -37.90 35.21
CA PHE A 500 5.74 -36.53 35.23
C PHE A 500 4.23 -36.43 34.96
N GLN A 501 3.55 -37.55 34.77
CA GLN A 501 2.16 -37.61 34.32
C GLN A 501 1.20 -36.81 35.21
N LYS A 502 1.36 -36.93 36.52
CA LYS A 502 0.51 -36.21 37.49
C LYS A 502 0.68 -34.69 37.36
N ASP A 503 1.92 -34.22 37.31
CA ASP A 503 2.23 -32.79 37.27
C ASP A 503 1.78 -32.13 35.96
N ILE A 504 1.83 -32.84 34.83
CA ILE A 504 1.35 -32.35 33.52
C ILE A 504 -0.17 -32.20 33.51
N LEU A 505 -0.90 -33.19 34.06
CA LEU A 505 -2.36 -33.13 34.14
C LEU A 505 -2.85 -31.99 35.05
N ASP A 506 -2.19 -31.80 36.19
CA ASP A 506 -2.51 -30.69 37.09
C ASP A 506 -2.21 -29.33 36.43
N TRP A 507 -1.10 -29.22 35.68
CA TRP A 507 -0.75 -28.01 34.94
C TRP A 507 -1.72 -27.69 33.79
N GLU A 508 -2.11 -28.70 33.00
CA GLU A 508 -3.10 -28.58 31.91
C GLU A 508 -4.43 -28.01 32.43
N ARG A 509 -4.89 -28.49 33.60
CA ARG A 509 -6.11 -28.00 34.24
C ARG A 509 -6.00 -26.52 34.60
N VAL A 510 -4.87 -26.09 35.16
CA VAL A 510 -4.64 -24.69 35.55
C VAL A 510 -4.64 -23.77 34.32
N MET A 511 -3.92 -24.15 33.25
CA MET A 511 -3.84 -23.35 32.02
C MET A 511 -5.20 -23.24 31.31
N THR A 512 -5.93 -24.35 31.16
CA THR A 512 -7.24 -24.37 30.51
C THR A 512 -8.26 -23.54 31.29
N THR A 513 -8.24 -23.62 32.63
CA THR A 513 -9.12 -22.81 33.48
C THR A 513 -8.80 -21.32 33.37
N LEU A 514 -7.51 -20.95 33.26
CA LEU A 514 -7.10 -19.57 33.05
C LEU A 514 -7.58 -19.03 31.70
N GLN A 515 -7.51 -19.83 30.64
CA GLN A 515 -7.99 -19.46 29.30
C GLN A 515 -9.49 -19.18 29.32
N ASP A 516 -10.27 -20.11 29.86
CA ASP A 516 -11.71 -19.96 30.00
C ASP A 516 -12.08 -18.70 30.79
N ILE A 517 -11.35 -18.39 31.88
CA ILE A 517 -11.60 -17.18 32.68
C ILE A 517 -11.30 -15.93 31.85
N LEU A 518 -10.16 -15.88 31.18
CA LEU A 518 -9.72 -14.69 30.45
C LEU A 518 -10.64 -14.36 29.27
N ASP A 519 -11.07 -15.35 28.50
CA ASP A 519 -11.96 -15.16 27.35
C ASP A 519 -13.31 -14.60 27.76
N VAL A 520 -13.92 -15.17 28.80
CA VAL A 520 -15.21 -14.69 29.33
C VAL A 520 -15.03 -13.31 29.98
N TRP A 521 -13.93 -13.07 30.69
CA TRP A 521 -13.67 -11.77 31.33
C TRP A 521 -13.59 -10.66 30.28
N LEU A 522 -12.81 -10.83 29.22
CA LEU A 522 -12.68 -9.82 28.16
C LEU A 522 -14.02 -9.57 27.44
N THR A 523 -14.83 -10.62 27.25
CA THR A 523 -16.16 -10.51 26.67
C THR A 523 -17.10 -9.70 27.58
N VAL A 524 -17.15 -10.03 28.88
CA VAL A 524 -17.93 -9.30 29.88
C VAL A 524 -17.45 -7.85 29.97
N GLN A 525 -16.14 -7.59 29.99
CA GLN A 525 -15.56 -6.25 30.06
C GLN A 525 -16.01 -5.39 28.87
N LYS A 526 -15.91 -5.93 27.66
CA LYS A 526 -16.30 -5.25 26.43
C LYS A 526 -17.78 -4.86 26.44
N ASN A 527 -18.64 -5.81 26.81
CA ASN A 527 -20.09 -5.60 26.84
C ASN A 527 -20.48 -4.64 27.98
N TRP A 528 -19.86 -4.77 29.15
CA TRP A 528 -20.08 -3.88 30.30
C TRP A 528 -19.64 -2.45 29.99
N LEU A 529 -18.47 -2.24 29.36
CA LEU A 529 -17.96 -0.92 28.96
C LEU A 529 -18.88 -0.19 27.98
N TYR A 530 -19.62 -0.92 27.15
CA TYR A 530 -20.60 -0.35 26.23
C TYR A 530 -21.90 0.02 26.93
N LEU A 531 -22.38 -0.82 27.85
CA LEU A 531 -23.65 -0.63 28.55
C LEU A 531 -23.58 0.34 29.74
N GLU A 532 -22.41 0.50 30.38
CA GLU A 532 -22.23 1.37 31.54
C GLU A 532 -22.64 2.84 31.29
N PRO A 533 -22.21 3.50 30.21
CA PRO A 533 -22.63 4.87 29.94
C PRO A 533 -24.13 4.99 29.67
N ILE A 534 -24.75 3.95 29.10
CA ILE A 534 -26.17 3.92 28.74
C ILE A 534 -27.03 3.84 30.02
N PHE A 535 -26.75 2.87 30.87
CA PHE A 535 -27.50 2.65 32.10
C PHE A 535 -27.06 3.54 33.27
N SER A 536 -26.05 4.40 33.07
CA SER A 536 -25.74 5.49 34.01
C SER A 536 -26.81 6.61 33.99
N SER A 537 -27.62 6.71 32.93
CA SER A 537 -28.68 7.70 32.80
C SER A 537 -29.93 7.28 33.59
N PRO A 538 -30.42 8.11 34.54
CA PRO A 538 -31.65 7.83 35.29
C PRO A 538 -32.89 7.68 34.40
N ASP A 539 -32.93 8.41 33.28
CA ASP A 539 -34.07 8.41 32.36
C ASP A 539 -34.17 7.06 31.61
N ILE A 540 -33.03 6.50 31.19
CA ILE A 540 -32.99 5.20 30.51
C ILE A 540 -33.32 4.07 31.48
N MET A 541 -32.82 4.16 32.72
CA MET A 541 -33.18 3.23 33.80
C MET A 541 -34.68 3.24 34.12
N ALA A 542 -35.35 4.39 33.97
CA ALA A 542 -36.80 4.50 34.15
C ALA A 542 -37.60 3.91 32.98
N GLN A 543 -37.08 4.00 31.75
CA GLN A 543 -37.73 3.46 30.55
C GLN A 543 -37.51 1.94 30.37
N MET A 544 -36.35 1.42 30.79
CA MET A 544 -35.97 0.00 30.65
C MET A 544 -35.64 -0.62 32.02
N PRO A 545 -36.63 -0.79 32.91
CA PRO A 545 -36.40 -1.13 34.33
C PRO A 545 -36.00 -2.60 34.56
N GLU A 546 -36.30 -3.52 33.64
CA GLU A 546 -35.86 -4.91 33.75
C GLU A 546 -34.41 -5.09 33.30
N GLU A 547 -34.03 -4.51 32.16
CA GLU A 547 -32.67 -4.47 31.65
C GLU A 547 -31.75 -3.70 32.59
N GLY A 548 -32.20 -2.57 33.13
CA GLY A 548 -31.47 -1.80 34.13
C GLY A 548 -31.19 -2.58 35.41
N ARG A 549 -32.15 -3.39 35.89
CA ARG A 549 -31.94 -4.28 37.05
C ARG A 549 -30.90 -5.37 36.77
N ARG A 550 -30.93 -5.96 35.57
CA ARG A 550 -29.94 -6.97 35.15
C ARG A 550 -28.54 -6.36 35.08
N PHE A 551 -28.42 -5.19 34.44
CA PHE A 551 -27.15 -4.47 34.35
C PHE A 551 -26.59 -4.11 35.74
N ALA A 552 -27.42 -3.61 36.65
CA ALA A 552 -26.99 -3.28 38.02
C ALA A 552 -26.46 -4.50 38.79
N SER A 553 -27.03 -5.69 38.59
CA SER A 553 -26.50 -6.93 39.19
C SER A 553 -25.14 -7.32 38.62
N VAL A 554 -24.94 -7.13 37.31
CA VAL A 554 -23.66 -7.39 36.65
C VAL A 554 -22.60 -6.38 37.10
N ASP A 555 -22.95 -5.10 37.17
CA ASP A 555 -22.07 -4.01 37.61
C ASP A 555 -21.55 -4.24 39.04
N LYS A 556 -22.43 -4.65 39.96
CA LYS A 556 -22.04 -5.01 41.32
C LYS A 556 -21.02 -6.17 41.33
N THR A 557 -21.31 -7.22 40.58
CA THR A 557 -20.42 -8.40 40.48
C THR A 557 -19.07 -8.02 39.89
N TRP A 558 -19.07 -7.21 38.83
CA TRP A 558 -17.86 -6.68 38.18
C TRP A 558 -16.98 -5.92 39.16
N ARG A 559 -17.54 -4.98 39.92
CA ARG A 559 -16.80 -4.17 40.91
C ARG A 559 -16.19 -5.02 42.03
N GLU A 560 -16.90 -6.03 42.52
CA GLU A 560 -16.40 -6.97 43.54
C GLU A 560 -15.22 -7.81 43.01
N LEU A 561 -15.32 -8.30 41.76
CA LEU A 561 -14.24 -9.05 41.12
C LEU A 561 -13.00 -8.18 40.89
N MET A 562 -13.16 -6.99 40.31
CA MET A 562 -12.04 -6.07 40.07
C MET A 562 -11.33 -5.66 41.36
N LYS A 563 -12.06 -5.48 42.47
CA LYS A 563 -11.47 -5.20 43.79
C LYS A 563 -10.63 -6.36 44.31
N THR A 564 -11.06 -7.59 44.08
CA THR A 564 -10.32 -8.80 44.48
C THR A 564 -9.04 -8.95 43.65
N CYS A 565 -9.12 -8.72 42.34
CA CYS A 565 -7.97 -8.82 41.43
C CYS A 565 -6.94 -7.69 41.62
N LEU A 566 -7.31 -6.59 42.27
CA LEU A 566 -6.37 -5.55 42.71
C LEU A 566 -5.52 -5.96 43.91
N GLN A 567 -5.97 -6.93 44.73
CA GLN A 567 -5.22 -7.40 45.88
C GLN A 567 -4.07 -8.33 45.48
N ASP A 568 -4.29 -9.16 44.45
CA ASP A 568 -3.25 -10.00 43.85
C ASP A 568 -3.39 -9.96 42.31
N LYS A 569 -2.40 -9.35 41.67
CA LYS A 569 -2.39 -9.10 40.21
C LYS A 569 -1.79 -10.25 39.42
N HIS A 570 -1.20 -11.26 40.06
CA HIS A 570 -0.56 -12.36 39.36
C HIS A 570 -1.60 -13.17 38.57
N ALA A 571 -1.27 -13.54 37.33
CA ALA A 571 -2.23 -14.19 36.44
C ALA A 571 -2.73 -15.53 36.99
N LEU A 572 -1.86 -16.30 37.65
CA LEU A 572 -2.22 -17.59 38.26
C LEU A 572 -3.01 -17.47 39.57
N ALA A 573 -3.03 -16.29 40.22
CA ALA A 573 -3.80 -16.09 41.44
C ALA A 573 -5.31 -16.09 41.16
N ILE A 574 -5.71 -15.62 39.97
CA ILE A 574 -7.11 -15.54 39.54
C ILE A 574 -7.76 -16.91 39.41
N VAL A 575 -7.01 -17.94 39.01
CA VAL A 575 -7.51 -19.32 38.90
C VAL A 575 -7.94 -19.87 40.27
N LYS A 576 -7.38 -19.34 41.37
CA LYS A 576 -7.70 -19.75 42.74
C LYS A 576 -8.91 -19.02 43.33
N ILE A 577 -9.47 -18.04 42.63
CA ILE A 577 -10.64 -17.29 43.09
C ILE A 577 -11.88 -18.18 43.00
N ASP A 578 -12.60 -18.33 44.11
CA ASP A 578 -13.78 -19.20 44.18
C ASP A 578 -14.87 -18.78 43.18
N LYS A 579 -15.23 -19.73 42.32
CA LYS A 579 -16.26 -19.61 41.27
C LYS A 579 -16.11 -18.41 40.33
N MET A 580 -14.87 -17.97 40.07
CA MET A 580 -14.57 -16.86 39.14
C MET A 580 -15.24 -17.05 37.77
N LEU A 581 -15.00 -18.21 37.16
CA LEU A 581 -15.53 -18.55 35.83
C LEU A 581 -17.06 -18.57 35.79
N GLU A 582 -17.70 -19.15 36.81
CA GLU A 582 -19.17 -19.21 36.89
C GLU A 582 -19.79 -17.81 37.03
N LYS A 583 -19.18 -16.93 37.84
CA LYS A 583 -19.64 -15.54 38.04
C LYS A 583 -19.53 -14.73 36.75
N LEU A 584 -18.43 -14.89 36.01
CA LEU A 584 -18.23 -14.23 34.72
C LEU A 584 -19.20 -14.75 33.66
N LYS A 585 -19.39 -16.07 33.53
CA LYS A 585 -20.35 -16.65 32.57
C LYS A 585 -21.78 -16.18 32.82
N LYS A 586 -22.22 -16.15 34.08
CA LYS A 586 -23.55 -15.63 34.45
C LYS A 586 -23.71 -14.14 34.11
N SER A 587 -22.63 -13.37 34.23
CA SER A 587 -22.61 -11.96 33.88
C SER A 587 -22.72 -11.77 32.36
N ASP A 588 -21.99 -12.59 31.60
CA ASP A 588 -22.03 -12.58 30.13
C ASP A 588 -23.43 -12.91 29.58
N ASP A 589 -24.05 -13.98 30.07
CA ASP A 589 -25.43 -14.35 29.72
C ASP A 589 -26.41 -13.19 29.96
N SER A 590 -26.25 -12.49 31.09
CA SER A 590 -27.09 -11.37 31.47
C SER A 590 -26.89 -10.16 30.55
N LEU A 591 -25.65 -9.89 30.12
CA LEU A 591 -25.32 -8.82 29.17
C LEU A 591 -25.77 -9.16 27.74
N GLU A 592 -25.65 -10.41 27.29
CA GLU A 592 -26.18 -10.85 26.00
C GLU A 592 -27.69 -10.68 25.90
N LEU A 593 -28.42 -10.98 26.98
CA LEU A 593 -29.87 -10.79 27.05
C LEU A 593 -30.27 -9.31 26.91
N ILE A 594 -29.42 -8.38 27.35
CA ILE A 594 -29.61 -6.94 27.15
C ILE A 594 -29.30 -6.56 25.69
N LEU A 595 -28.18 -7.05 25.13
CA LEU A 595 -27.72 -6.71 23.78
C LEU A 595 -28.52 -7.35 22.64
N LYS A 596 -29.12 -8.54 22.84
CA LYS A 596 -30.01 -9.17 21.85
C LYS A 596 -31.24 -8.32 21.53
N ASN A 597 -31.62 -7.43 22.44
CA ASN A 597 -32.71 -6.49 22.21
C ASN A 597 -32.27 -5.24 21.41
N GLU A 598 -30.98 -5.09 21.05
CA GLU A 598 -30.45 -3.90 20.35
C GLU A 598 -29.99 -4.13 18.89
N SER A 599 -29.79 -5.37 18.41
CA SER A 599 -29.26 -5.62 17.05
C SER A 599 -30.12 -6.53 16.16
N LEU A 600 -30.65 -5.96 15.06
CA LEU A 600 -31.43 -6.64 14.02
C LEU A 600 -30.55 -7.51 13.11
N LEU A 601 -30.94 -8.78 12.99
CA LEU A 601 -30.32 -9.76 12.09
C LEU A 601 -31.24 -10.03 10.91
N THR A 602 -30.67 -9.98 9.70
CA THR A 602 -31.35 -10.43 8.48
C THR A 602 -31.09 -11.92 8.28
N ARG A 603 -32.12 -12.67 7.87
CA ARG A 603 -32.03 -14.12 7.65
C ARG A 603 -32.62 -14.50 6.31
N MET A 604 -31.95 -15.41 5.60
CA MET A 604 -32.44 -15.99 4.36
C MET A 604 -32.10 -17.48 4.34
N ILE A 605 -33.13 -18.33 4.38
CA ILE A 605 -32.99 -19.78 4.54
C ILE A 605 -32.18 -20.10 5.81
N ASN A 606 -30.93 -20.57 5.68
CA ASN A 606 -30.06 -20.94 6.79
C ASN A 606 -28.94 -19.91 7.03
N ALA A 607 -28.82 -18.91 6.17
CA ALA A 607 -27.80 -17.88 6.26
C ALA A 607 -28.31 -16.68 7.05
N SER A 608 -27.41 -16.02 7.79
CA SER A 608 -27.73 -14.78 8.51
C SER A 608 -26.62 -13.74 8.33
N LEU A 609 -27.04 -12.47 8.26
CA LEU A 609 -26.17 -11.30 8.17
C LEU A 609 -26.68 -10.20 9.10
N LYS A 610 -25.75 -9.44 9.70
CA LYS A 610 -26.09 -8.26 10.50
C LYS A 610 -26.67 -7.18 9.59
N TYR A 611 -27.72 -6.49 10.05
CA TYR A 611 -28.23 -5.31 9.35
C TYR A 611 -27.21 -4.17 9.44
N GLY A 612 -26.98 -3.45 8.34
CA GLY A 612 -25.93 -2.45 8.24
C GLY A 612 -26.28 -1.08 8.85
N TYR A 613 -27.56 -0.78 9.05
CA TYR A 613 -28.07 0.49 9.60
C TYR A 613 -27.63 1.75 8.83
N GLU A 614 -27.16 1.62 7.59
CA GLU A 614 -26.77 2.77 6.79
C GLU A 614 -28.00 3.48 6.23
N TYR A 615 -28.03 4.82 6.33
CA TYR A 615 -29.08 5.61 5.73
C TYR A 615 -28.88 5.73 4.23
N LEU A 616 -29.69 5.01 3.45
CA LEU A 616 -29.61 4.97 1.99
C LEU A 616 -30.59 5.93 1.29
N GLY A 617 -31.42 6.65 2.07
CA GLY A 617 -32.49 7.50 1.56
C GLY A 617 -33.58 6.75 0.79
N ASN A 618 -34.48 7.51 0.15
CA ASN A 618 -35.54 6.96 -0.69
C ASN A 618 -34.98 6.58 -2.07
N SER A 619 -34.39 5.38 -2.15
CA SER A 619 -33.89 4.84 -3.41
C SER A 619 -34.86 3.85 -4.04
N SER A 620 -34.88 3.77 -5.37
CA SER A 620 -35.70 2.79 -6.09
C SER A 620 -35.26 1.34 -5.80
N ARG A 621 -36.23 0.44 -5.75
CA ARG A 621 -36.03 -1.01 -5.59
C ARG A 621 -36.18 -1.74 -6.91
N LEU A 622 -35.42 -2.82 -7.08
CA LEU A 622 -35.57 -3.72 -8.23
C LEU A 622 -36.85 -4.56 -8.10
N VAL A 623 -37.47 -4.90 -9.22
CA VAL A 623 -38.59 -5.85 -9.25
C VAL A 623 -38.05 -7.25 -8.94
N ILE A 624 -38.60 -7.91 -7.92
CA ILE A 624 -38.18 -9.25 -7.54
C ILE A 624 -38.81 -10.28 -8.49
N THR A 625 -37.96 -10.93 -9.28
CA THR A 625 -38.32 -12.06 -10.14
C THR A 625 -37.79 -13.38 -9.54
N PRO A 626 -38.25 -14.56 -10.01
CA PRO A 626 -37.65 -15.83 -9.60
C PRO A 626 -36.13 -15.92 -9.84
N LEU A 627 -35.62 -15.23 -10.85
CA LEU A 627 -34.17 -15.14 -11.12
C LEU A 627 -33.46 -14.26 -10.08
N THR A 628 -34.02 -13.09 -9.77
CA THR A 628 -33.50 -12.16 -8.75
C THR A 628 -33.47 -12.82 -7.38
N ASP A 629 -34.55 -13.51 -7.02
CA ASP A 629 -34.68 -14.23 -5.75
C ASP A 629 -33.68 -15.41 -5.64
N ARG A 630 -33.46 -16.16 -6.73
CA ARG A 630 -32.37 -17.16 -6.79
C ARG A 630 -31.00 -16.52 -6.59
N CYS A 631 -30.75 -15.38 -7.24
CA CYS A 631 -29.49 -14.65 -7.11
C CYS A 631 -29.28 -14.18 -5.66
N TYR A 632 -30.32 -13.64 -5.03
CA TYR A 632 -30.31 -13.23 -3.62
C TYR A 632 -29.92 -14.38 -2.71
N ARG A 633 -30.56 -15.54 -2.82
CA ARG A 633 -30.25 -16.71 -1.99
C ARG A 633 -28.80 -17.14 -2.13
N THR A 634 -28.27 -17.19 -3.35
CA THR A 634 -26.88 -17.60 -3.59
C THR A 634 -25.88 -16.57 -3.07
N LEU A 635 -26.09 -15.28 -3.33
CA LEU A 635 -25.22 -14.21 -2.85
C LEU A 635 -25.26 -14.10 -1.32
N PHE A 636 -26.45 -14.18 -0.72
CA PHE A 636 -26.62 -14.14 0.73
C PHE A 636 -25.93 -15.33 1.41
N SER A 637 -26.02 -16.53 0.82
CA SER A 637 -25.28 -17.70 1.29
C SER A 637 -23.77 -17.57 1.12
N ALA A 638 -23.28 -16.94 0.03
CA ALA A 638 -21.87 -16.71 -0.19
C ALA A 638 -21.28 -15.77 0.87
N LEU A 639 -22.00 -14.67 1.16
CA LEU A 639 -21.62 -13.70 2.19
C LEU A 639 -21.56 -14.31 3.59
N HIS A 640 -22.50 -15.20 3.91
CA HIS A 640 -22.50 -15.92 5.17
C HIS A 640 -21.26 -16.83 5.33
N LEU A 641 -20.68 -17.29 4.22
CA LEU A 641 -19.42 -18.05 4.18
C LEU A 641 -18.19 -17.16 3.93
N HIS A 642 -18.33 -15.83 4.04
CA HIS A 642 -17.27 -14.85 3.79
C HIS A 642 -16.66 -14.91 2.36
N LEU A 643 -17.41 -15.43 1.39
CA LEU A 643 -17.04 -15.45 -0.02
C LEU A 643 -17.64 -14.25 -0.77
N GLY A 644 -17.00 -13.86 -1.87
CA GLY A 644 -17.55 -12.89 -2.80
C GLY A 644 -18.65 -13.49 -3.67
N GLY A 645 -19.41 -12.63 -4.37
CA GLY A 645 -20.41 -13.07 -5.35
C GLY A 645 -20.00 -12.76 -6.79
N ALA A 646 -20.21 -13.70 -7.71
CA ALA A 646 -19.91 -13.53 -9.13
C ALA A 646 -21.15 -13.76 -10.04
N PRO A 647 -22.10 -12.81 -10.12
CA PRO A 647 -23.16 -12.89 -11.12
C PRO A 647 -22.60 -12.81 -12.55
N GLU A 648 -22.95 -13.77 -13.39
CA GLU A 648 -22.46 -13.90 -14.77
C GLU A 648 -23.60 -14.18 -15.75
N GLY A 649 -23.50 -13.62 -16.96
CA GLY A 649 -24.51 -13.84 -18.00
C GLY A 649 -24.54 -12.74 -19.05
N PRO A 650 -25.47 -12.80 -20.02
CA PRO A 650 -25.56 -11.82 -21.11
C PRO A 650 -25.75 -10.38 -20.63
N ALA A 651 -25.41 -9.40 -21.47
CA ALA A 651 -25.63 -7.99 -21.16
C ALA A 651 -27.14 -7.70 -20.96
N GLY A 652 -27.47 -6.84 -19.99
CA GLY A 652 -28.87 -6.43 -19.75
C GLY A 652 -29.71 -7.38 -18.89
N THR A 653 -29.12 -8.41 -18.27
CA THR A 653 -29.81 -9.34 -17.36
C THR A 653 -29.91 -8.87 -15.91
N GLY A 654 -29.50 -7.64 -15.60
CA GLY A 654 -29.66 -7.02 -14.27
C GLY A 654 -28.67 -7.49 -13.20
N LYS A 655 -27.48 -7.95 -13.60
CA LYS A 655 -26.43 -8.46 -12.68
C LYS A 655 -26.03 -7.45 -11.61
N THR A 656 -25.58 -6.27 -12.03
CA THR A 656 -25.09 -5.19 -11.17
C THR A 656 -26.23 -4.64 -10.30
N GLU A 657 -27.41 -4.45 -10.89
CA GLU A 657 -28.59 -3.94 -10.20
C GLU A 657 -29.09 -4.91 -9.12
N THR A 658 -29.02 -6.22 -9.37
CA THR A 658 -29.40 -7.25 -8.38
C THR A 658 -28.48 -7.20 -7.16
N THR A 659 -27.16 -7.09 -7.35
CA THR A 659 -26.19 -6.94 -6.25
C THR A 659 -26.44 -5.67 -5.44
N LYS A 660 -26.66 -4.53 -6.11
CA LYS A 660 -26.98 -3.26 -5.43
C LYS A 660 -28.28 -3.36 -4.62
N ASP A 661 -29.30 -4.00 -5.17
CA ASP A 661 -30.61 -4.12 -4.50
C ASP A 661 -30.54 -5.05 -3.27
N LEU A 662 -29.70 -6.10 -3.33
CA LEU A 662 -29.42 -6.95 -2.17
C LEU A 662 -28.73 -6.16 -1.04
N ALA A 663 -27.70 -5.37 -1.38
CA ALA A 663 -27.01 -4.51 -0.41
C ALA A 663 -27.98 -3.54 0.27
N LYS A 664 -28.88 -2.92 -0.51
CA LYS A 664 -29.94 -2.06 0.02
C LYS A 664 -30.88 -2.81 0.96
N ALA A 665 -31.19 -4.08 0.70
CA ALA A 665 -32.07 -4.87 1.56
C ALA A 665 -31.46 -5.15 2.94
N VAL A 666 -30.13 -5.21 3.04
CA VAL A 666 -29.42 -5.36 4.31
C VAL A 666 -28.90 -4.02 4.88
N ALA A 667 -29.33 -2.88 4.32
CA ALA A 667 -28.88 -1.53 4.66
C ALA A 667 -27.35 -1.35 4.63
N LYS A 668 -26.74 -1.78 3.52
CA LYS A 668 -25.33 -1.53 3.20
C LYS A 668 -25.20 -0.76 1.89
N GLN A 669 -24.31 0.23 1.88
CA GLN A 669 -23.94 0.98 0.69
C GLN A 669 -23.06 0.11 -0.21
N CYS A 670 -23.54 -0.11 -1.44
CA CYS A 670 -22.79 -0.82 -2.47
C CYS A 670 -22.22 0.17 -3.49
N ILE A 671 -20.90 0.29 -3.50
CA ILE A 671 -20.14 1.10 -4.44
C ILE A 671 -19.94 0.30 -5.72
N VAL A 672 -20.41 0.81 -6.85
CA VAL A 672 -20.18 0.17 -8.16
C VAL A 672 -18.99 0.83 -8.82
N PHE A 673 -18.05 0.01 -9.26
CA PHE A 673 -16.86 0.45 -9.99
C PHE A 673 -16.86 -0.20 -11.37
N ASN A 674 -16.66 0.56 -12.43
CA ASN A 674 -16.62 0.01 -13.80
C ASN A 674 -15.16 -0.29 -14.17
N CYS A 675 -14.86 -1.54 -14.51
CA CYS A 675 -13.50 -1.97 -14.77
C CYS A 675 -13.08 -1.71 -16.22
N SER A 676 -11.80 -1.39 -16.38
CA SER A 676 -11.14 -1.20 -17.68
C SER A 676 -9.79 -1.90 -17.70
N ASP A 677 -9.25 -2.08 -18.91
CA ASP A 677 -7.88 -2.54 -19.18
C ASP A 677 -6.82 -1.63 -18.55
N ALA A 678 -7.05 -0.32 -18.48
CA ALA A 678 -6.13 0.64 -17.88
C ALA A 678 -6.03 0.60 -16.32
N MET A 679 -6.66 -0.36 -15.64
CA MET A 679 -6.66 -0.42 -14.17
C MET A 679 -5.39 -1.09 -13.60
N ASP A 680 -4.74 -0.41 -12.66
CA ASP A 680 -3.57 -0.93 -11.93
C ASP A 680 -3.95 -1.59 -10.59
N TYR A 681 -3.20 -2.63 -10.19
CA TYR A 681 -3.35 -3.33 -8.91
C TYR A 681 -3.12 -2.40 -7.71
N LYS A 682 -2.30 -1.34 -7.85
CA LYS A 682 -2.09 -0.34 -6.78
C LYS A 682 -3.33 0.50 -6.52
N ALA A 683 -4.07 0.86 -7.57
CA ALA A 683 -5.32 1.60 -7.46
C ALA A 683 -6.41 0.74 -6.79
N LEU A 684 -6.51 -0.52 -7.22
CA LEU A 684 -7.39 -1.51 -6.60
C LEU A 684 -7.00 -1.79 -5.14
N GLY A 685 -5.71 -1.92 -4.83
CA GLY A 685 -5.22 -2.08 -3.47
C GLY A 685 -5.62 -0.92 -2.56
N LYS A 686 -5.50 0.34 -3.01
CA LYS A 686 -6.01 1.51 -2.27
C LYS A 686 -7.52 1.44 -2.05
N PHE A 687 -8.28 1.01 -3.06
CA PHE A 687 -9.72 0.84 -2.97
C PHE A 687 -10.10 -0.24 -1.95
N PHE A 688 -9.44 -1.40 -1.99
CA PHE A 688 -9.65 -2.50 -1.04
C PHE A 688 -9.25 -2.15 0.40
N LYS A 689 -8.19 -1.35 0.60
CA LYS A 689 -7.85 -0.79 1.93
C LYS A 689 -9.03 -0.01 2.50
N GLY A 690 -9.62 0.87 1.68
CA GLY A 690 -10.81 1.63 2.06
C GLY A 690 -12.00 0.72 2.35
N LEU A 691 -12.30 -0.22 1.45
CA LEU A 691 -13.39 -1.18 1.56
C LEU A 691 -13.32 -2.00 2.86
N ALA A 692 -12.16 -2.59 3.14
CA ALA A 692 -11.93 -3.42 4.33
C ALA A 692 -12.02 -2.60 5.62
N SER A 693 -11.58 -1.33 5.61
CA SER A 693 -11.61 -0.47 6.79
C SER A 693 -12.99 0.07 7.12
N CYS A 694 -13.85 0.28 6.12
CA CYS A 694 -15.17 0.89 6.31
C CYS A 694 -16.33 -0.11 6.36
N GLY A 695 -16.11 -1.39 6.00
CA GLY A 695 -17.19 -2.38 6.00
C GLY A 695 -18.21 -2.20 4.86
N ALA A 696 -17.87 -1.42 3.83
CA ALA A 696 -18.75 -1.19 2.67
C ALA A 696 -18.74 -2.39 1.72
N TRP A 697 -19.72 -2.42 0.82
CA TRP A 697 -19.78 -3.42 -0.25
C TRP A 697 -19.33 -2.79 -1.57
N SER A 698 -18.65 -3.57 -2.41
CA SER A 698 -18.27 -3.12 -3.75
C SER A 698 -18.64 -4.12 -4.83
N CYS A 699 -19.18 -3.62 -5.94
CA CYS A 699 -19.46 -4.41 -7.13
C CYS A 699 -18.58 -3.90 -8.29
N PHE A 700 -17.66 -4.75 -8.74
CA PHE A 700 -16.81 -4.46 -9.89
C PHE A 700 -17.49 -4.93 -11.16
N ASP A 701 -17.95 -3.97 -11.96
CA ASP A 701 -18.67 -4.20 -13.20
C ASP A 701 -17.71 -4.45 -14.36
N GLU A 702 -18.03 -5.44 -15.19
CA GLU A 702 -17.17 -5.92 -16.28
C GLU A 702 -15.74 -6.29 -15.82
N PHE A 703 -15.65 -7.00 -14.69
CA PHE A 703 -14.36 -7.34 -14.05
C PHE A 703 -13.39 -8.09 -14.97
N ASN A 704 -13.93 -8.83 -15.94
CA ASN A 704 -13.16 -9.55 -16.95
C ASN A 704 -12.53 -8.65 -18.04
N ARG A 705 -12.59 -7.32 -17.91
CA ARG A 705 -11.84 -6.37 -18.76
C ARG A 705 -10.47 -6.00 -18.21
N ILE A 706 -10.16 -6.41 -16.99
CA ILE A 706 -8.84 -6.20 -16.38
C ILE A 706 -7.86 -7.22 -16.97
N ASP A 707 -6.62 -6.80 -17.15
CA ASP A 707 -5.53 -7.66 -17.60
C ASP A 707 -5.28 -8.82 -16.64
N LEU A 708 -4.94 -9.99 -17.19
CA LEU A 708 -4.81 -11.24 -16.43
C LEU A 708 -3.70 -11.18 -15.37
N GLU A 709 -2.63 -10.42 -15.64
CA GLU A 709 -1.53 -10.20 -14.70
C GLU A 709 -2.01 -9.42 -13.45
N VAL A 710 -2.78 -8.36 -13.66
CA VAL A 710 -3.36 -7.53 -12.59
C VAL A 710 -4.38 -8.34 -11.78
N LEU A 711 -5.22 -9.13 -12.44
CA LEU A 711 -6.21 -10.01 -11.78
C LEU A 711 -5.56 -11.01 -10.82
N SER A 712 -4.36 -11.50 -11.15
CA SER A 712 -3.63 -12.45 -10.30
C SER A 712 -3.18 -11.82 -8.97
N VAL A 713 -2.75 -10.56 -8.99
CA VAL A 713 -2.39 -9.80 -7.79
C VAL A 713 -3.63 -9.44 -6.98
N VAL A 714 -4.71 -9.03 -7.66
CA VAL A 714 -6.00 -8.70 -7.02
C VAL A 714 -6.60 -9.91 -6.31
N ALA A 715 -6.43 -11.12 -6.83
CA ALA A 715 -6.85 -12.35 -6.16
C ALA A 715 -6.17 -12.50 -4.79
N GLN A 716 -4.86 -12.22 -4.70
CA GLN A 716 -4.14 -12.25 -3.43
C GLN A 716 -4.64 -11.18 -2.45
N GLN A 717 -4.90 -9.97 -2.94
CA GLN A 717 -5.47 -8.88 -2.14
C GLN A 717 -6.82 -9.30 -1.53
N ILE A 718 -7.75 -9.81 -2.33
CA ILE A 718 -9.07 -10.25 -1.84
C ILE A 718 -8.93 -11.41 -0.85
N LEU A 719 -8.02 -12.36 -1.13
CA LEU A 719 -7.78 -13.50 -0.25
C LEU A 719 -7.25 -13.09 1.14
N ILE A 720 -6.38 -12.08 1.22
CA ILE A 720 -5.89 -11.54 2.50
C ILE A 720 -7.06 -11.02 3.34
N ILE A 721 -7.97 -10.26 2.72
CA ILE A 721 -9.17 -9.74 3.39
C ILE A 721 -10.05 -10.90 3.88
N GLN A 722 -10.38 -11.86 3.01
CA GLN A 722 -11.24 -13.00 3.37
C GLN A 722 -10.64 -13.86 4.51
N ARG A 723 -9.32 -14.10 4.50
CA ARG A 723 -8.63 -14.80 5.58
C ARG A 723 -8.65 -14.01 6.90
N GLY A 724 -8.49 -12.69 6.83
CA GLY A 724 -8.67 -11.81 7.98
C GLY A 724 -10.06 -11.93 8.59
N ILE A 725 -11.10 -11.92 7.75
CA ILE A 725 -12.50 -12.04 8.21
C ILE A 725 -12.73 -13.43 8.84
N THR A 726 -12.27 -14.50 8.18
CA THR A 726 -12.48 -15.88 8.63
C THR A 726 -11.74 -16.18 9.94
N SER A 727 -10.58 -15.56 10.16
CA SER A 727 -9.83 -15.68 11.42
C SER A 727 -10.35 -14.79 12.54
N GLY A 728 -11.34 -13.93 12.28
CA GLY A 728 -11.85 -12.97 13.25
C GLY A 728 -10.86 -11.84 13.60
N ALA A 729 -9.86 -11.60 12.74
CA ALA A 729 -8.83 -10.59 12.97
C ALA A 729 -9.43 -9.18 12.96
N VAL A 730 -9.08 -8.36 13.96
CA VAL A 730 -9.48 -6.95 14.04
C VAL A 730 -8.57 -6.06 13.18
N MET A 731 -7.33 -6.48 12.98
CA MET A 731 -6.31 -5.79 12.20
C MET A 731 -5.70 -6.78 11.20
N ILE A 732 -5.42 -6.31 9.98
CA ILE A 732 -4.73 -7.09 8.95
C ILE A 732 -3.57 -6.28 8.36
N HIS A 733 -2.48 -6.98 8.05
CA HIS A 733 -1.39 -6.41 7.26
C HIS A 733 -1.75 -6.50 5.77
N PHE A 734 -2.03 -5.36 5.14
CA PHE A 734 -2.50 -5.30 3.76
C PHE A 734 -1.66 -4.31 2.94
N GLU A 735 -0.96 -4.80 1.91
CA GLU A 735 -0.13 -3.99 1.00
C GLU A 735 0.84 -3.07 1.77
N GLY A 736 1.61 -3.66 2.70
CA GLY A 736 2.64 -2.97 3.49
C GLY A 736 2.11 -2.06 4.60
N THR A 737 0.81 -2.07 4.90
CA THR A 737 0.19 -1.24 5.94
C THR A 737 -0.78 -2.03 6.79
N ASP A 738 -0.74 -1.80 8.10
CA ASP A 738 -1.72 -2.38 9.02
C ASP A 738 -3.02 -1.57 9.00
N ILE A 739 -4.13 -2.23 8.68
CA ILE A 739 -5.46 -1.62 8.62
C ILE A 739 -6.43 -2.34 9.54
N ARG A 740 -7.39 -1.60 10.08
CA ARG A 740 -8.51 -2.19 10.82
C ARG A 740 -9.43 -2.88 9.82
N LEU A 741 -9.88 -4.08 10.16
CA LEU A 741 -10.78 -4.87 9.34
C LEU A 741 -12.20 -4.80 9.92
N ASP A 742 -13.15 -4.38 9.10
CA ASP A 742 -14.58 -4.56 9.35
C ASP A 742 -15.06 -5.83 8.63
N PRO A 743 -15.52 -6.87 9.36
CA PRO A 743 -15.93 -8.14 8.79
C PRO A 743 -17.19 -8.06 7.92
N THR A 744 -17.89 -6.92 7.91
CA THR A 744 -19.08 -6.71 7.08
C THR A 744 -18.76 -6.30 5.64
N CYS A 745 -17.49 -6.04 5.31
CA CYS A 745 -17.07 -5.72 3.95
C CYS A 745 -17.29 -6.89 2.98
N ALA A 746 -17.65 -6.60 1.73
CA ALA A 746 -17.86 -7.64 0.72
C ALA A 746 -17.53 -7.17 -0.70
N THR A 747 -17.02 -8.11 -1.50
CA THR A 747 -16.66 -7.88 -2.90
C THR A 747 -17.53 -8.71 -3.82
N PHE A 748 -18.05 -8.08 -4.87
CA PHE A 748 -18.81 -8.71 -5.94
C PHE A 748 -18.17 -8.38 -7.28
N ILE A 749 -18.25 -9.31 -8.21
CA ILE A 749 -17.78 -9.12 -9.59
C ILE A 749 -18.92 -9.47 -10.54
N THR A 750 -19.04 -8.76 -11.66
CA THR A 750 -19.97 -9.16 -12.73
C THR A 750 -19.21 -9.42 -14.02
N MET A 751 -19.70 -10.41 -14.78
CA MET A 751 -19.07 -10.83 -16.02
C MET A 751 -20.10 -10.98 -17.13
N ASN A 752 -19.73 -10.61 -18.36
CA ASN A 752 -20.42 -11.06 -19.58
C ASN A 752 -19.46 -12.01 -20.32
N PRO A 753 -19.68 -13.33 -20.26
CA PRO A 753 -18.90 -14.31 -21.01
C PRO A 753 -19.08 -14.13 -22.52
N GLY A 754 -18.06 -14.45 -23.31
CA GLY A 754 -18.16 -14.57 -24.78
C GLY A 754 -18.11 -13.28 -25.60
N TYR A 755 -17.72 -12.15 -25.00
CA TYR A 755 -17.53 -10.87 -25.71
C TYR A 755 -16.04 -10.60 -25.99
N ALA A 756 -15.75 -9.96 -27.12
CA ALA A 756 -14.39 -9.62 -27.52
C ALA A 756 -13.69 -8.69 -26.51
N GLY A 757 -12.39 -8.92 -26.27
CA GLY A 757 -11.58 -8.12 -25.35
C GLY A 757 -11.86 -8.41 -23.86
N ARG A 758 -12.26 -9.65 -23.53
CA ARG A 758 -12.50 -10.08 -22.15
C ARG A 758 -11.69 -11.32 -21.80
N SER A 759 -11.01 -11.27 -20.67
CA SER A 759 -10.16 -12.33 -20.14
C SER A 759 -11.01 -13.39 -19.42
N GLU A 760 -10.57 -14.65 -19.45
CA GLU A 760 -11.10 -15.63 -18.49
C GLU A 760 -10.50 -15.37 -17.11
N LEU A 761 -11.30 -15.61 -16.06
CA LEU A 761 -10.80 -15.48 -14.69
C LEU A 761 -9.86 -16.63 -14.34
N PRO A 762 -8.71 -16.36 -13.71
CA PRO A 762 -7.85 -17.37 -13.10
C PRO A 762 -8.59 -18.22 -12.05
N ASP A 763 -8.23 -19.51 -11.92
CA ASP A 763 -8.96 -20.43 -11.04
C ASP A 763 -8.81 -20.10 -9.55
N ASN A 764 -7.65 -19.57 -9.15
CA ASN A 764 -7.41 -19.05 -7.80
C ASN A 764 -8.37 -17.90 -7.44
N LEU A 765 -8.71 -17.05 -8.42
CA LEU A 765 -9.68 -15.98 -8.24
C LEU A 765 -11.12 -16.53 -8.23
N LYS A 766 -11.46 -17.46 -9.15
CA LYS A 766 -12.78 -18.11 -9.16
C LYS A 766 -13.12 -18.75 -7.81
N ALA A 767 -12.12 -19.33 -7.12
CA ALA A 767 -12.31 -19.93 -5.80
C ALA A 767 -12.77 -18.95 -4.71
N LEU A 768 -12.50 -17.63 -4.86
CA LEU A 768 -12.88 -16.60 -3.89
C LEU A 768 -14.34 -16.15 -4.04
N PHE A 769 -15.00 -16.53 -5.13
CA PHE A 769 -16.33 -16.07 -5.50
C PHE A 769 -17.29 -17.23 -5.74
N ARG A 770 -18.56 -17.03 -5.38
CA ARG A 770 -19.65 -17.94 -5.75
C ARG A 770 -20.27 -17.49 -7.07
N PRO A 771 -20.21 -18.28 -8.16
CA PRO A 771 -20.82 -17.91 -9.44
C PRO A 771 -22.35 -17.99 -9.37
N VAL A 772 -23.02 -17.09 -10.10
CA VAL A 772 -24.47 -17.06 -10.27
C VAL A 772 -24.84 -16.80 -11.72
N ALA A 773 -25.38 -17.80 -12.40
CA ALA A 773 -25.86 -17.64 -13.77
C ALA A 773 -27.14 -16.78 -13.84
N MET A 774 -27.04 -15.63 -14.50
CA MET A 774 -28.09 -14.64 -14.72
C MET A 774 -28.57 -14.71 -16.17
N MET A 775 -29.69 -15.39 -16.35
CA MET A 775 -30.35 -15.54 -17.66
C MET A 775 -31.24 -14.34 -17.99
N VAL A 776 -31.83 -14.35 -19.19
CA VAL A 776 -32.82 -13.34 -19.59
C VAL A 776 -34.04 -13.41 -18.64
N PRO A 777 -34.39 -12.33 -17.92
CA PRO A 777 -35.53 -12.33 -17.01
C PRO A 777 -36.86 -12.29 -17.75
N ASP A 778 -37.98 -12.52 -17.04
CA ASP A 778 -39.31 -12.31 -17.60
C ASP A 778 -39.62 -10.81 -17.70
N TYR A 779 -39.59 -10.30 -18.93
CA TYR A 779 -39.81 -8.88 -19.22
C TYR A 779 -41.25 -8.46 -18.91
N SER A 780 -42.21 -9.39 -19.01
CA SER A 780 -43.64 -9.11 -18.84
C SER A 780 -43.94 -8.82 -17.37
N MET A 781 -43.43 -9.66 -16.47
CA MET A 781 -43.56 -9.47 -15.02
C MET A 781 -42.95 -8.13 -14.57
N ILE A 782 -41.77 -7.78 -15.11
CA ILE A 782 -41.10 -6.52 -14.78
C ILE A 782 -41.90 -5.32 -15.31
N ALA A 783 -42.39 -5.40 -16.54
CA ALA A 783 -43.20 -4.35 -17.15
C ALA A 783 -44.52 -4.13 -16.40
N GLU A 784 -45.21 -5.21 -16.01
CA GLU A 784 -46.46 -5.19 -15.25
C GLU A 784 -46.29 -4.43 -13.93
N ILE A 785 -45.30 -4.82 -13.11
CA ILE A 785 -45.06 -4.21 -11.80
C ILE A 785 -44.65 -2.74 -11.95
N LYS A 786 -43.85 -2.41 -12.98
CA LYS A 786 -43.46 -1.02 -13.26
C LYS A 786 -44.65 -0.15 -13.68
N LEU A 787 -45.56 -0.67 -14.50
CA LEU A 787 -46.77 0.05 -14.91
C LEU A 787 -47.70 0.29 -13.70
N TYR A 788 -47.93 -0.72 -12.85
CA TYR A 788 -48.68 -0.52 -11.61
C TYR A 788 -48.05 0.55 -10.71
N SER A 789 -46.72 0.52 -10.53
CA SER A 789 -45.99 1.53 -9.75
C SER A 789 -46.07 2.94 -10.36
N SER A 790 -46.46 3.06 -11.63
CA SER A 790 -46.62 4.32 -12.35
C SER A 790 -48.08 4.81 -12.38
N GLY A 791 -49.01 4.10 -11.72
CA GLY A 791 -50.43 4.47 -11.63
C GLY A 791 -51.32 3.92 -12.75
N PHE A 792 -50.85 2.91 -13.50
CA PHE A 792 -51.70 2.22 -14.47
C PHE A 792 -52.62 1.22 -13.77
N VAL A 793 -53.90 1.18 -14.18
CA VAL A 793 -54.88 0.23 -13.65
C VAL A 793 -54.86 -1.08 -14.46
N ASN A 794 -54.72 -0.99 -15.79
CA ASN A 794 -54.74 -2.14 -16.70
C ASN A 794 -53.32 -2.61 -17.08
N ALA A 795 -52.40 -2.64 -16.11
CA ALA A 795 -50.98 -2.85 -16.36
C ALA A 795 -50.64 -4.21 -16.98
N ARG A 796 -51.34 -5.29 -16.58
CA ARG A 796 -50.99 -6.67 -16.99
C ARG A 796 -51.18 -6.93 -18.49
N PRO A 797 -52.35 -6.65 -19.11
CA PRO A 797 -52.50 -6.78 -20.56
C PRO A 797 -51.55 -5.87 -21.35
N LEU A 798 -51.33 -4.64 -20.86
CA LEU A 798 -50.41 -3.68 -21.49
C LEU A 798 -48.96 -4.16 -21.47
N ALA A 799 -48.51 -4.76 -20.36
CA ALA A 799 -47.17 -5.34 -20.25
C ALA A 799 -46.94 -6.46 -21.27
N VAL A 800 -47.92 -7.36 -21.44
CA VAL A 800 -47.87 -8.42 -22.44
C VAL A 800 -47.79 -7.82 -23.85
N LYS A 801 -48.57 -6.79 -24.17
CA LYS A 801 -48.50 -6.10 -25.47
C LYS A 801 -47.15 -5.44 -25.72
N ILE A 802 -46.56 -4.77 -24.71
CA ILE A 802 -45.22 -4.14 -24.83
C ILE A 802 -44.17 -5.21 -25.16
N VAL A 803 -44.14 -6.31 -24.40
CA VAL A 803 -43.15 -7.38 -24.59
C VAL A 803 -43.38 -8.09 -25.93
N ALA A 804 -44.63 -8.35 -26.30
CA ALA A 804 -44.99 -8.93 -27.59
C ALA A 804 -44.53 -8.05 -28.76
N THR A 805 -44.65 -6.71 -28.63
CA THR A 805 -44.17 -5.77 -29.64
C THR A 805 -42.67 -5.97 -29.89
N TYR A 806 -41.86 -5.98 -28.83
CA TYR A 806 -40.40 -6.15 -28.96
C TYR A 806 -39.99 -7.52 -29.48
N ARG A 807 -40.71 -8.58 -29.08
CA ARG A 807 -40.51 -9.92 -29.62
C ARG A 807 -40.80 -9.97 -31.12
N LEU A 808 -41.97 -9.50 -31.55
CA LEU A 808 -42.36 -9.50 -32.97
C LEU A 808 -41.42 -8.62 -33.80
N CYS A 809 -41.00 -7.46 -33.28
CA CYS A 809 -40.01 -6.62 -33.95
C CYS A 809 -38.67 -7.36 -34.13
N SER A 810 -38.22 -8.14 -33.14
CA SER A 810 -36.98 -8.92 -33.25
C SER A 810 -37.08 -10.09 -34.24
N GLU A 811 -38.28 -10.63 -34.45
CA GLU A 811 -38.53 -11.76 -35.36
C GLU A 811 -38.84 -11.32 -36.80
N GLN A 812 -39.45 -10.14 -37.00
CA GLN A 812 -39.99 -9.71 -38.30
C GLN A 812 -39.26 -8.54 -38.97
N LEU A 813 -38.61 -7.65 -38.21
CA LEU A 813 -37.90 -6.50 -38.80
C LEU A 813 -36.52 -6.92 -39.32
N SER A 814 -35.95 -6.09 -40.20
CA SER A 814 -34.59 -6.32 -40.68
C SER A 814 -33.56 -6.33 -39.54
N SER A 815 -32.52 -7.16 -39.67
CA SER A 815 -31.44 -7.20 -38.68
C SER A 815 -30.49 -6.02 -38.89
N GLN A 816 -30.40 -5.14 -37.87
CA GLN A 816 -29.54 -3.95 -37.89
C GLN A 816 -28.72 -3.87 -36.60
N HIS A 817 -27.46 -3.41 -36.70
CA HIS A 817 -26.58 -3.28 -35.53
C HIS A 817 -27.08 -2.33 -34.44
N HIS A 818 -27.92 -1.36 -34.80
CA HIS A 818 -28.45 -0.35 -33.88
C HIS A 818 -29.85 -0.70 -33.33
N TYR A 819 -30.42 -1.83 -33.75
CA TYR A 819 -31.69 -2.31 -33.21
C TYR A 819 -31.45 -2.99 -31.85
N ASP A 820 -32.14 -2.51 -30.82
CA ASP A 820 -32.09 -3.07 -29.47
C ASP A 820 -33.51 -3.43 -29.01
N TYR A 821 -33.70 -4.71 -28.73
CA TYR A 821 -34.95 -5.29 -28.27
C TYR A 821 -34.84 -5.89 -26.85
N GLY A 822 -33.73 -5.60 -26.14
CA GLY A 822 -33.50 -6.07 -24.78
C GLY A 822 -34.25 -5.26 -23.70
N MET A 823 -33.97 -5.59 -22.44
CA MET A 823 -34.61 -4.92 -21.29
C MET A 823 -34.44 -3.40 -21.28
N ARG A 824 -33.32 -2.87 -21.78
CA ARG A 824 -33.08 -1.42 -21.81
C ARG A 824 -34.08 -0.71 -22.72
N ALA A 825 -34.45 -1.33 -23.85
CA ALA A 825 -35.47 -0.82 -24.74
C ALA A 825 -36.85 -0.82 -24.07
N VAL A 826 -37.25 -1.94 -23.47
CA VAL A 826 -38.50 -2.08 -22.71
C VAL A 826 -38.59 -1.04 -21.58
N ILE A 827 -37.52 -0.87 -20.79
CA ILE A 827 -37.48 0.11 -19.70
C ILE A 827 -37.70 1.55 -20.21
N SER A 828 -37.20 1.87 -21.41
CA SER A 828 -37.36 3.21 -21.98
C SER A 828 -38.81 3.50 -22.36
N VAL A 829 -39.51 2.51 -22.91
CA VAL A 829 -40.95 2.60 -23.18
C VAL A 829 -41.71 2.77 -21.87
N LEU A 830 -41.36 2.01 -20.82
CA LEU A 830 -42.02 2.13 -19.51
C LEU A 830 -41.82 3.51 -18.87
N ILE A 831 -40.64 4.11 -19.01
CA ILE A 831 -40.37 5.48 -18.53
C ILE A 831 -41.19 6.50 -19.32
N ALA A 832 -41.24 6.37 -20.64
CA ALA A 832 -42.06 7.23 -21.49
C ALA A 832 -43.55 7.11 -21.14
N ALA A 833 -44.06 5.88 -20.98
CA ALA A 833 -45.44 5.60 -20.56
C ALA A 833 -45.76 6.23 -19.18
N LYS A 834 -44.84 6.12 -18.22
CA LYS A 834 -44.97 6.78 -16.91
C LYS A 834 -45.11 8.29 -17.04
N ASN A 835 -44.22 8.94 -17.79
CA ASN A 835 -44.25 10.39 -17.96
C ASN A 835 -45.54 10.84 -18.66
N LEU A 836 -46.02 10.08 -19.65
CA LEU A 836 -47.28 10.32 -20.31
C LEU A 836 -48.48 10.14 -19.37
N LYS A 837 -48.47 9.12 -18.50
CA LYS A 837 -49.53 8.92 -17.49
C LYS A 837 -49.57 10.05 -16.45
N LEU A 838 -48.41 10.57 -16.04
CA LEU A 838 -48.35 11.74 -15.14
C LEU A 838 -48.87 13.01 -15.82
N LYS A 839 -48.60 13.18 -17.12
CA LYS A 839 -49.06 14.35 -17.89
C LYS A 839 -50.54 14.27 -18.26
N TYR A 840 -51.05 13.07 -18.53
CA TYR A 840 -52.42 12.81 -18.95
C TYR A 840 -53.06 11.68 -18.12
N PRO A 841 -53.43 11.94 -16.84
CA PRO A 841 -53.88 10.88 -15.91
C PRO A 841 -55.13 10.14 -16.38
N GLU A 842 -56.09 10.86 -16.96
CA GLU A 842 -57.41 10.37 -17.37
C GLU A 842 -57.46 9.78 -18.78
N GLN A 843 -56.35 9.85 -19.53
CA GLN A 843 -56.32 9.34 -20.89
C GLN A 843 -56.31 7.80 -20.89
N ASN A 844 -56.94 7.21 -21.90
CA ASN A 844 -56.96 5.75 -22.07
C ASN A 844 -55.53 5.19 -22.10
N GLU A 845 -55.27 4.22 -21.23
CA GLU A 845 -53.94 3.65 -21.01
C GLU A 845 -53.38 2.95 -22.25
N ASP A 846 -54.22 2.35 -23.10
CA ASP A 846 -53.80 1.78 -24.39
C ASP A 846 -53.23 2.86 -25.32
N ILE A 847 -53.81 4.08 -25.31
CA ILE A 847 -53.30 5.22 -26.11
C ILE A 847 -51.93 5.65 -25.59
N LEU A 848 -51.78 5.75 -24.26
CA LEU A 848 -50.52 6.17 -23.63
C LEU A 848 -49.39 5.18 -23.92
N VAL A 849 -49.68 3.88 -23.81
CA VAL A 849 -48.71 2.82 -24.08
C VAL A 849 -48.36 2.76 -25.57
N LEU A 850 -49.35 2.76 -26.46
CA LEU A 850 -49.11 2.75 -27.91
C LEU A 850 -48.26 3.95 -28.34
N ARG A 851 -48.59 5.16 -27.82
CA ARG A 851 -47.80 6.37 -28.06
C ARG A 851 -46.36 6.19 -27.59
N SER A 852 -46.16 5.71 -26.37
CA SER A 852 -44.80 5.48 -25.82
C SER A 852 -43.98 4.48 -26.63
N ILE A 853 -44.61 3.45 -27.20
CA ILE A 853 -43.96 2.46 -28.06
C ILE A 853 -43.53 3.12 -29.38
N ILE A 854 -44.41 3.92 -29.99
CA ILE A 854 -44.14 4.57 -31.27
C ILE A 854 -43.05 5.63 -31.12
N ASP A 855 -43.21 6.58 -30.18
CA ASP A 855 -42.28 7.69 -29.98
C ASP A 855 -40.85 7.18 -29.72
N VAL A 856 -40.69 6.10 -28.95
CA VAL A 856 -39.38 5.52 -28.61
C VAL A 856 -38.72 4.72 -29.74
N ASN A 857 -39.49 4.13 -30.64
CA ASN A 857 -38.95 3.17 -31.62
C ASN A 857 -38.98 3.67 -33.07
N LEU A 858 -39.95 4.49 -33.44
CA LEU A 858 -40.05 5.06 -34.78
C LEU A 858 -38.76 5.79 -35.24
N PRO A 859 -38.07 6.58 -34.40
CA PRO A 859 -36.82 7.24 -34.81
C PRO A 859 -35.66 6.28 -35.11
N LYS A 860 -35.76 5.00 -34.68
CA LYS A 860 -34.68 4.01 -34.83
C LYS A 860 -34.81 3.21 -36.12
N PHE A 861 -36.03 2.99 -36.62
CA PHE A 861 -36.28 2.06 -37.71
C PHE A 861 -35.96 2.65 -39.08
N LEU A 862 -35.51 1.78 -39.99
CA LEU A 862 -35.32 2.11 -41.39
C LEU A 862 -36.66 2.27 -42.10
N ALA A 863 -36.69 3.06 -43.18
CA ALA A 863 -37.92 3.35 -43.92
C ALA A 863 -38.67 2.09 -44.39
N GLY A 864 -37.96 1.02 -44.78
CA GLY A 864 -38.56 -0.24 -45.19
C GLY A 864 -39.21 -1.04 -44.06
N ASP A 865 -38.79 -0.82 -42.81
CA ASP A 865 -39.32 -1.51 -41.62
C ASP A 865 -40.53 -0.79 -41.01
N LEU A 866 -40.77 0.50 -41.36
CA LEU A 866 -41.88 1.29 -40.83
C LEU A 866 -43.27 0.69 -41.13
N PRO A 867 -43.58 0.18 -42.34
CA PRO A 867 -44.86 -0.46 -42.62
C PRO A 867 -45.07 -1.75 -41.81
N LEU A 868 -44.01 -2.54 -41.60
CA LEU A 868 -44.07 -3.76 -40.79
C LEU A 868 -44.33 -3.42 -39.33
N PHE A 869 -43.65 -2.42 -38.79
CA PHE A 869 -43.88 -1.95 -37.43
C PHE A 869 -45.29 -1.38 -37.22
N ALA A 870 -45.81 -0.65 -38.22
CA ALA A 870 -47.20 -0.18 -38.20
C ALA A 870 -48.21 -1.35 -38.20
N GLY A 871 -47.93 -2.43 -38.94
CA GLY A 871 -48.71 -3.67 -38.89
C GLY A 871 -48.71 -4.31 -37.49
N ILE A 872 -47.52 -4.54 -36.93
CA ILE A 872 -47.35 -5.13 -35.58
C ILE A 872 -48.12 -4.32 -34.52
N THR A 873 -47.99 -2.99 -34.55
CA THR A 873 -48.65 -2.12 -33.56
C THR A 873 -50.17 -2.07 -33.74
N SER A 874 -50.66 -2.10 -34.99
CA SER A 874 -52.10 -2.18 -35.29
C SER A 874 -52.71 -3.50 -34.82
N ASP A 875 -52.01 -4.62 -34.99
CA ASP A 875 -52.48 -5.94 -34.57
C ASP A 875 -52.55 -6.08 -33.03
N LEU A 876 -51.58 -5.50 -32.31
CA LEU A 876 -51.54 -5.53 -30.84
C LEU A 876 -52.48 -4.50 -30.18
N PHE A 877 -52.78 -3.39 -30.86
CA PHE A 877 -53.64 -2.31 -30.37
C PHE A 877 -54.79 -2.01 -31.35
N PRO A 878 -55.71 -2.97 -31.58
CA PRO A 878 -56.77 -2.82 -32.57
C PRO A 878 -57.73 -1.69 -32.19
N GLY A 879 -58.02 -0.81 -33.15
CA GLY A 879 -58.99 0.29 -32.98
C GLY A 879 -58.50 1.51 -32.19
N VAL A 880 -57.24 1.51 -31.73
CA VAL A 880 -56.64 2.64 -30.99
C VAL A 880 -56.09 3.68 -31.96
N LYS A 881 -56.61 4.92 -31.92
CA LYS A 881 -56.11 6.04 -32.74
C LYS A 881 -55.33 7.03 -31.88
N LEU A 882 -54.10 7.32 -32.30
CA LEU A 882 -53.26 8.31 -31.61
C LEU A 882 -53.70 9.75 -31.91
N PRO A 883 -53.74 10.64 -30.90
CA PRO A 883 -53.93 12.07 -31.13
C PRO A 883 -52.72 12.67 -31.85
N LYS A 884 -52.93 13.67 -32.70
CA LYS A 884 -51.82 14.41 -33.32
C LYS A 884 -51.03 15.16 -32.24
N PRO A 885 -49.69 15.01 -32.18
CA PRO A 885 -48.88 15.83 -31.29
C PRO A 885 -48.93 17.31 -31.70
N ASP A 886 -48.91 18.21 -30.72
CA ASP A 886 -48.81 19.65 -30.92
C ASP A 886 -47.32 20.07 -30.87
N TYR A 887 -46.80 20.52 -32.01
CA TYR A 887 -45.44 21.08 -32.13
C TYR A 887 -45.47 22.51 -32.69
N ASP A 888 -46.59 23.22 -32.66
CA ASP A 888 -46.75 24.47 -33.42
C ASP A 888 -45.68 25.50 -33.05
N GLN A 889 -45.40 25.67 -31.75
CA GLN A 889 -44.37 26.57 -31.25
C GLN A 889 -42.95 26.13 -31.64
N LEU A 890 -42.67 24.83 -31.58
CA LEU A 890 -41.37 24.27 -31.96
C LEU A 890 -41.13 24.41 -33.46
N ASN A 891 -42.15 24.16 -34.29
CA ASN A 891 -42.07 24.26 -35.74
C ASN A 891 -41.73 25.69 -36.17
N ILE A 892 -42.41 26.69 -35.59
CA ILE A 892 -42.11 28.11 -35.86
C ILE A 892 -40.65 28.45 -35.48
N ALA A 893 -40.18 27.97 -34.33
CA ALA A 893 -38.81 28.22 -33.88
C ALA A 893 -37.76 27.54 -34.79
N VAL A 894 -38.03 26.31 -35.24
CA VAL A 894 -37.16 25.56 -36.15
C VAL A 894 -37.13 26.21 -37.54
N GLU A 895 -38.27 26.62 -38.08
CA GLU A 895 -38.34 27.34 -39.35
C GLU A 895 -37.55 28.65 -39.31
N GLN A 896 -37.65 29.39 -38.21
CA GLN A 896 -36.87 30.61 -38.01
C GLN A 896 -35.36 30.30 -37.92
N ALA A 897 -34.96 29.32 -37.11
CA ALA A 897 -33.57 28.91 -36.98
C ALA A 897 -32.97 28.42 -38.32
N CYS A 898 -33.76 27.74 -39.14
CA CYS A 898 -33.37 27.36 -40.50
C CYS A 898 -33.13 28.60 -41.38
N LYS A 899 -34.02 29.60 -41.35
CA LYS A 899 -33.84 30.85 -42.10
C LYS A 899 -32.59 31.59 -41.68
N ASP A 900 -32.37 31.74 -40.38
CA ASP A 900 -31.21 32.45 -39.81
C ASP A 900 -29.89 31.75 -40.17
N SER A 901 -29.91 30.43 -40.29
CA SER A 901 -28.74 29.61 -40.66
C SER A 901 -28.60 29.34 -42.17
N ASN A 902 -29.46 29.95 -43.00
CA ASN A 902 -29.52 29.72 -44.45
C ASN A 902 -29.68 28.22 -44.84
N LEU A 903 -30.56 27.50 -44.13
CA LEU A 903 -30.89 26.10 -44.35
C LEU A 903 -32.31 25.94 -44.91
N GLN A 904 -32.50 24.96 -45.80
CA GLN A 904 -33.83 24.61 -46.30
C GLN A 904 -34.59 23.75 -45.29
N CYS A 905 -35.68 24.28 -44.73
CA CYS A 905 -36.56 23.54 -43.83
C CYS A 905 -37.54 22.65 -44.65
N THR A 906 -37.09 21.44 -45.03
CA THR A 906 -37.98 20.47 -45.68
C THR A 906 -38.87 19.78 -44.61
N PRO A 907 -40.07 19.29 -44.97
CA PRO A 907 -40.93 18.56 -44.02
C PRO A 907 -40.23 17.38 -43.36
N PHE A 908 -39.40 16.65 -44.11
CA PHE A 908 -38.60 15.54 -43.57
C PHE A 908 -37.55 16.02 -42.56
N PHE A 909 -36.87 17.14 -42.84
CA PHE A 909 -35.88 17.70 -41.91
C PHE A 909 -36.53 18.18 -40.61
N LEU A 910 -37.70 18.83 -40.71
CA LEU A 910 -38.50 19.25 -39.57
C LEU A 910 -38.93 18.05 -38.71
N GLU A 911 -39.44 16.98 -39.34
CA GLU A 911 -39.81 15.73 -38.65
C GLU A 911 -38.62 15.12 -37.90
N LYS A 912 -37.42 15.12 -38.50
CA LYS A 912 -36.20 14.63 -37.84
C LYS A 912 -35.78 15.49 -36.64
N ILE A 913 -35.97 16.80 -36.69
CA ILE A 913 -35.71 17.67 -35.54
C ILE A 913 -36.71 17.38 -34.41
N GLN A 914 -37.99 17.17 -34.72
CA GLN A 914 -39.00 16.76 -33.75
C GLN A 914 -38.61 15.44 -33.07
N GLN A 915 -38.20 14.43 -33.85
CA GLN A 915 -37.75 13.14 -33.31
C GLN A 915 -36.51 13.29 -32.40
N ILE A 916 -35.54 14.13 -32.75
CA ILE A 916 -34.38 14.42 -31.89
C ILE A 916 -34.83 15.08 -30.58
N TYR A 917 -35.74 16.06 -30.65
CA TYR A 917 -36.28 16.74 -29.47
C TYR A 917 -37.00 15.77 -28.53
N GLU A 918 -37.82 14.87 -29.06
CA GLU A 918 -38.49 13.84 -28.26
C GLU A 918 -37.51 12.88 -27.60
N MET A 919 -36.50 12.41 -28.35
CA MET A 919 -35.49 11.52 -27.79
C MET A 919 -34.66 12.20 -26.70
N MET A 920 -34.41 13.50 -26.80
CA MET A 920 -33.78 14.30 -25.76
C MET A 920 -34.62 14.35 -24.48
N ILE A 921 -35.96 14.42 -24.59
CA ILE A 921 -36.85 14.43 -23.42
C ILE A 921 -36.88 13.04 -22.76
N VAL A 922 -36.90 11.97 -23.55
CA VAL A 922 -37.01 10.60 -23.03
C VAL A 922 -35.71 10.09 -22.43
N ARG A 923 -34.55 10.44 -23.03
CA ARG A 923 -33.24 9.94 -22.61
C ARG A 923 -32.20 11.05 -22.53
N HIS A 924 -31.37 10.98 -21.49
CA HIS A 924 -30.22 11.86 -21.30
C HIS A 924 -29.10 11.63 -22.34
N GLY A 925 -29.10 10.49 -23.05
CA GLY A 925 -28.14 10.16 -24.09
C GLY A 925 -28.79 9.37 -25.23
N PHE A 926 -28.51 9.78 -26.46
CA PHE A 926 -28.97 9.12 -27.69
C PHE A 926 -27.95 9.35 -28.82
N MET A 927 -28.09 8.60 -29.90
CA MET A 927 -27.19 8.68 -31.06
C MET A 927 -27.95 9.17 -32.28
N ILE A 928 -27.31 10.03 -33.09
CA ILE A 928 -27.80 10.42 -34.41
C ILE A 928 -26.96 9.67 -35.45
N VAL A 929 -27.54 8.61 -36.01
CA VAL A 929 -26.84 7.73 -36.96
C VAL A 929 -27.26 8.04 -38.38
N GLY A 930 -26.30 8.03 -39.31
CA GLY A 930 -26.55 8.24 -40.74
C GLY A 930 -25.27 8.51 -41.51
N GLY A 931 -25.35 8.48 -42.84
CA GLY A 931 -24.20 8.71 -43.72
C GLY A 931 -23.60 10.13 -43.60
N PRO A 932 -22.36 10.34 -44.08
CA PRO A 932 -21.81 11.67 -44.29
C PRO A 932 -22.76 12.54 -45.12
N MET A 933 -22.77 13.85 -44.89
CA MET A 933 -23.67 14.81 -45.56
C MET A 933 -25.17 14.58 -45.35
N GLY A 934 -25.60 13.65 -44.48
CA GLY A 934 -27.01 13.41 -44.16
C GLY A 934 -27.68 14.47 -43.26
N GLY A 935 -27.12 15.67 -43.13
CA GLY A 935 -27.72 16.77 -42.34
C GLY A 935 -27.69 16.61 -40.81
N LYS A 936 -27.06 15.56 -40.26
CA LYS A 936 -27.01 15.26 -38.81
C LYS A 936 -26.52 16.45 -37.97
N THR A 937 -25.41 17.04 -38.38
CA THR A 937 -24.79 18.18 -37.69
C THR A 937 -25.68 19.41 -37.75
N SER A 938 -26.30 19.66 -38.91
CA SER A 938 -27.26 20.74 -39.08
C SER A 938 -28.51 20.54 -38.22
N ALA A 939 -28.99 19.30 -38.07
CA ALA A 939 -30.19 18.98 -37.29
C ALA A 939 -30.04 19.33 -35.80
N TYR A 940 -28.99 18.85 -35.11
CA TYR A 940 -28.84 19.19 -33.68
C TYR A 940 -28.49 20.67 -33.45
N ARG A 941 -27.76 21.31 -34.39
CA ARG A 941 -27.47 22.75 -34.32
C ARG A 941 -28.73 23.59 -34.49
N THR A 942 -29.58 23.23 -35.44
CA THR A 942 -30.88 23.89 -35.66
C THR A 942 -31.77 23.71 -34.44
N LEU A 943 -31.80 22.52 -33.84
CA LEU A 943 -32.52 22.29 -32.57
C LEU A 943 -31.96 23.17 -31.44
N GLY A 944 -30.65 23.26 -31.29
CA GLY A 944 -30.02 24.12 -30.28
C GLY A 944 -30.40 25.59 -30.45
N ALA A 945 -30.40 26.09 -31.69
CA ALA A 945 -30.84 27.45 -32.03
C ALA A 945 -32.35 27.65 -31.77
N ALA A 946 -33.19 26.67 -32.14
CA ALA A 946 -34.63 26.71 -31.88
C ALA A 946 -34.94 26.75 -30.37
N LEU A 947 -34.21 26.00 -29.55
CA LEU A 947 -34.34 26.04 -28.08
C LEU A 947 -33.92 27.39 -27.50
N ALA A 948 -32.89 28.04 -28.06
CA ALA A 948 -32.52 29.40 -27.66
C ALA A 948 -33.64 30.41 -27.98
N LEU A 949 -34.23 30.32 -29.18
CA LEU A 949 -35.37 31.17 -29.57
C LEU A 949 -36.60 30.93 -28.69
N LEU A 950 -36.89 29.68 -28.32
CA LEU A 950 -37.99 29.35 -27.40
C LEU A 950 -37.76 29.90 -26.00
N HIS A 951 -36.52 29.82 -25.51
CA HIS A 951 -36.13 30.38 -24.22
C HIS A 951 -36.26 31.91 -24.19
N GLU A 952 -35.77 32.60 -25.22
CA GLU A 952 -35.92 34.06 -25.36
C GLU A 952 -37.38 34.51 -25.40
N LYS A 953 -38.26 33.69 -25.98
CA LYS A 953 -39.71 33.94 -26.06
C LYS A 953 -40.48 33.47 -24.82
N GLY A 954 -39.84 32.80 -23.86
CA GLY A 954 -40.50 32.21 -22.69
C GLY A 954 -41.53 31.12 -23.03
N GLN A 955 -41.36 30.44 -24.17
CA GLN A 955 -42.30 29.43 -24.68
C GLN A 955 -41.84 28.01 -24.32
N MET A 956 -42.78 27.07 -24.19
CA MET A 956 -42.53 25.65 -23.86
C MET A 956 -41.80 25.37 -22.53
N ASN A 957 -41.51 26.39 -21.71
CA ASN A 957 -40.68 26.29 -20.50
C ASN A 957 -39.31 25.62 -20.78
N GLU A 958 -38.72 25.94 -21.92
CA GLU A 958 -37.45 25.38 -22.39
C GLU A 958 -36.26 26.33 -22.15
N ASN A 959 -35.07 25.75 -22.06
CA ASN A 959 -33.82 26.49 -21.86
C ASN A 959 -32.89 26.34 -23.08
N LYS A 960 -32.06 27.37 -23.32
CA LYS A 960 -31.05 27.35 -24.37
C LYS A 960 -30.08 26.17 -24.17
N ALA A 961 -29.50 25.68 -25.27
CA ALA A 961 -28.55 24.58 -25.25
C ALA A 961 -27.11 25.07 -25.44
N GLU A 962 -26.23 24.69 -24.53
CA GLU A 962 -24.78 24.84 -24.65
C GLU A 962 -24.17 23.48 -24.96
N TYR A 963 -23.29 23.41 -25.95
CA TYR A 963 -22.71 22.13 -26.33
C TYR A 963 -21.24 22.21 -26.72
N THR A 964 -20.53 21.11 -26.46
CA THR A 964 -19.13 20.90 -26.85
C THR A 964 -19.03 19.64 -27.68
N VAL A 965 -18.28 19.71 -28.78
CA VAL A 965 -18.11 18.61 -29.74
C VAL A 965 -16.70 18.05 -29.59
N ILE A 966 -16.60 16.73 -29.45
CA ILE A 966 -15.35 15.98 -29.29
C ILE A 966 -15.32 14.88 -30.33
N ASN A 967 -14.21 14.72 -31.04
CA ASN A 967 -13.96 13.52 -31.83
C ASN A 967 -13.17 12.52 -30.98
N PRO A 968 -13.80 11.42 -30.50
CA PRO A 968 -13.12 10.48 -29.60
C PRO A 968 -11.99 9.71 -30.28
N LYS A 969 -11.97 9.61 -31.62
CA LYS A 969 -10.95 8.88 -32.38
C LYS A 969 -9.76 9.76 -32.79
N SER A 970 -9.84 11.09 -32.61
CA SER A 970 -8.72 11.99 -32.91
C SER A 970 -7.73 12.14 -31.76
N VAL A 971 -8.01 11.53 -30.60
CA VAL A 971 -7.18 11.57 -29.39
C VAL A 971 -7.02 10.15 -28.85
N THR A 972 -5.98 9.91 -28.06
CA THR A 972 -5.81 8.61 -27.38
C THR A 972 -6.80 8.45 -26.22
N ILE A 973 -7.05 7.22 -25.78
CA ILE A 973 -7.96 6.93 -24.64
C ILE A 973 -7.51 7.69 -23.38
N GLY A 974 -6.20 7.71 -23.11
CA GLY A 974 -5.64 8.43 -21.97
C GLY A 974 -5.79 9.95 -22.06
N GLN A 975 -5.68 10.55 -23.26
CA GLN A 975 -5.97 11.98 -23.46
C GLN A 975 -7.47 12.30 -23.39
N LEU A 976 -8.33 11.33 -23.71
CA LEU A 976 -9.78 11.49 -23.64
C LEU A 976 -10.26 11.44 -22.19
N TYR A 977 -9.96 10.37 -21.46
CA TYR A 977 -10.46 10.13 -20.09
C TYR A 977 -9.55 10.64 -18.98
N GLY A 978 -8.26 10.77 -19.26
CA GLY A 978 -7.20 11.01 -18.28
C GLY A 978 -6.35 9.76 -18.07
N GLN A 979 -5.10 9.94 -17.68
CA GLN A 979 -4.17 8.84 -17.40
C GLN A 979 -3.14 9.26 -16.36
N PHE A 980 -2.59 8.28 -15.65
CA PHE A 980 -1.38 8.49 -14.85
C PHE A 980 -0.16 8.54 -15.77
N ASP A 981 0.73 9.48 -15.51
CA ASP A 981 2.07 9.46 -16.09
C ASP A 981 2.87 8.30 -15.46
N PRO A 982 3.41 7.36 -16.27
CA PRO A 982 4.12 6.19 -15.76
C PRO A 982 5.46 6.54 -15.06
N VAL A 983 6.03 7.72 -15.32
CA VAL A 983 7.29 8.18 -14.74
C VAL A 983 7.04 9.01 -13.48
N SER A 984 6.16 10.02 -13.56
CA SER A 984 5.92 10.94 -12.43
C SER A 984 4.85 10.44 -11.46
N HIS A 985 4.03 9.45 -11.86
CA HIS A 985 2.84 9.00 -11.13
C HIS A 985 1.81 10.12 -10.86
N GLU A 986 1.87 11.23 -11.60
CA GLU A 986 0.86 12.29 -11.53
C GLU A 986 -0.32 12.01 -12.47
N TRP A 987 -1.51 12.42 -12.05
CA TRP A 987 -2.73 12.29 -12.86
C TRP A 987 -2.84 13.44 -13.85
N SER A 988 -2.92 13.13 -15.14
CA SER A 988 -3.26 14.10 -16.18
C SER A 988 -4.73 13.98 -16.56
N ASP A 989 -5.46 15.09 -16.48
CA ASP A 989 -6.88 15.13 -16.81
C ASP A 989 -7.14 15.01 -18.32
N GLY A 990 -8.11 14.16 -18.66
CA GLY A 990 -8.55 14.01 -20.04
C GLY A 990 -9.52 15.11 -20.49
N VAL A 991 -9.56 15.37 -21.80
CA VAL A 991 -10.42 16.39 -22.42
C VAL A 991 -11.90 16.16 -22.10
N LEU A 992 -12.34 14.90 -22.06
CA LEU A 992 -13.71 14.55 -21.70
C LEU A 992 -14.01 14.92 -20.23
N ALA A 993 -13.11 14.56 -19.32
CA ALA A 993 -13.29 14.79 -17.89
C ALA A 993 -13.34 16.29 -17.55
N VAL A 994 -12.55 17.12 -18.23
CA VAL A 994 -12.54 18.57 -18.08
C VAL A 994 -13.87 19.18 -18.54
N ASN A 995 -14.34 18.83 -19.73
CA ASN A 995 -15.60 19.35 -20.27
C ASN A 995 -16.81 18.87 -19.45
N TYR A 996 -16.81 17.62 -19.00
CA TYR A 996 -17.86 17.09 -18.14
C TYR A 996 -17.91 17.83 -16.79
N ARG A 997 -16.76 18.05 -16.14
CA ARG A 997 -16.68 18.85 -14.89
C ARG A 997 -17.18 20.27 -15.10
N LYS A 998 -16.81 20.92 -16.21
CA LYS A 998 -17.28 22.26 -16.54
C LYS A 998 -18.81 22.32 -16.61
N PHE A 999 -19.45 21.33 -17.24
CA PHE A 999 -20.90 21.25 -17.29
C PHE A 999 -21.53 20.88 -15.95
N ALA A 1000 -20.93 19.99 -15.17
CA ALA A 1000 -21.45 19.57 -13.87
C ALA A 1000 -21.38 20.67 -12.78
N VAL A 1001 -20.37 21.56 -12.85
CA VAL A 1001 -20.19 22.69 -11.91
C VAL A 1001 -21.02 23.92 -12.33
N SER A 1002 -21.45 23.98 -13.59
CA SER A 1002 -22.27 25.09 -14.10
C SER A 1002 -23.60 25.19 -13.34
N THR A 1003 -23.89 26.38 -12.80
CA THR A 1003 -25.15 26.67 -12.09
C THR A 1003 -26.26 27.20 -13.00
N THR A 1004 -26.00 27.41 -14.29
CA THR A 1004 -27.02 27.89 -15.22
C THR A 1004 -28.06 26.80 -15.53
N PRO A 1005 -29.35 27.17 -15.72
CA PRO A 1005 -30.42 26.22 -16.05
C PRO A 1005 -30.35 25.71 -17.51
N ASP A 1006 -29.35 26.16 -18.27
CA ASP A 1006 -29.16 25.82 -19.68
C ASP A 1006 -28.94 24.32 -19.87
N ARG A 1007 -29.46 23.78 -20.98
CA ARG A 1007 -29.22 22.40 -21.36
C ARG A 1007 -27.75 22.24 -21.74
N LYS A 1008 -27.07 21.23 -21.19
CA LYS A 1008 -25.65 20.95 -21.48
C LYS A 1008 -25.54 19.70 -22.34
N TRP A 1009 -25.04 19.82 -23.57
CA TRP A 1009 -24.83 18.67 -24.46
C TRP A 1009 -23.36 18.42 -24.72
N LEU A 1010 -22.93 17.18 -24.50
CA LEU A 1010 -21.59 16.72 -24.81
C LEU A 1010 -21.69 15.77 -26.00
N ILE A 1011 -21.22 16.23 -27.16
CA ILE A 1011 -21.43 15.55 -28.44
C ILE A 1011 -20.15 14.85 -28.84
N PHE A 1012 -20.24 13.54 -29.07
CA PHE A 1012 -19.15 12.75 -29.65
C PHE A 1012 -19.41 12.59 -31.15
N ASP A 1013 -18.55 13.18 -31.98
CA ASP A 1013 -18.66 13.13 -33.44
C ASP A 1013 -17.51 12.32 -34.04
N GLY A 1014 -17.83 11.17 -34.64
CA GLY A 1014 -16.85 10.27 -35.21
C GLY A 1014 -17.46 8.96 -35.70
N LYS A 1015 -16.61 8.09 -36.27
CA LYS A 1015 -16.99 6.71 -36.56
C LYS A 1015 -16.96 5.88 -35.26
N ASN A 1016 -18.03 5.11 -35.01
CA ASN A 1016 -18.03 4.05 -34.01
C ASN A 1016 -16.99 2.99 -34.37
#